data_AF-A0A8S3RL03-F1
#
_entry.id   AF-A0A8S3RL03-F1
#
_cell.length_a   1.000
_cell.length_b   1.000
_cell.length_c   1.000
_cell.angle_alpha   90.00
_cell.angle_beta   90.00
_cell.angle_gamma   90.00
#
_symmetry.space_group_name_H-M   'P 1'
#
loop_
_entity.id
_entity.type
_entity.pdbx_description
1 polymer ?
#
loop_
_entity_poly.entity_id
_entity_poly.type
_entity_poly.pdbx_seq_one_letter_code
_entity_poly.pdbx_strand_id
1 'polypeptide(L)'
;MHLPSSFRNCVELDQAVDSLWNKSINVNTRNVYSTGYKCFIQFCGNHITGFNSRTFNMSKVSEDLLIYFVAHCQSVLKLKYSTIKLYLAGVRFHGVNFDNVNPLCDKFGHTYQRLQNVLNGVKKSESKPLRQKLPITFKILQEIVTCLQCGFFNHDYMDLTFQTACVLAFYGFLRCNEFTCRTVFDPDSNLCVSDINFVSECEVTVNLKATKTDIFRQDRDFSCNEKYDLLDLSGNTCLKFQVLENVTADLQFSAIKILIVNKIHKVFDMNTYLHTNHIKHLKNTSILELHMDSNRLQQIEPGALRFLPTTLIHLSVRDNMFSLGPYVNDLLALSVKSVDASGMNSFHKEDSNPEKCNLDLVCTWHTDVRLDEYSDPQFKHLWFRRETNEQDGFGRTFIPIPYNLTKLNYRSCGSQYNITEVELSNNKLENVDLSNNLLTRWIGPLRNVKNLRYLDFSSNMCSYLSTFFFSPDFIVLEKLSMSNNLLGLILPSDIHGNTFQHLVNVIKLDLSQNRISNLPHQIFKSLRKIEILDLSDNFIENIDFQLSHLIKLSYLNLRNNLITFINNQAIIQINSIVDKRKNLAINLSGNKLICTCESQKFIDWMGSTSVHIANKTHYFCQLSTGERVQMKHIPKLFTTLEKECTSYVILTSGLLVSLSLFIIVLIMGVCYRFRWKLRYCYYMVKIKSRSKIPQIDEDENEYMYDVFVSYADDDRSFVHTQLLQTLEKENGIRLCLHKRNFLPGNDIATNITSAIHNSRKTVVIMTYHYLKSYWCMFEFNMARMESIYERNNENVLFLVVFEQISARDFPLHILEVVQSQSYIEFPNDEQGDVVFWRQLVTALK
;
A
#
# COMPACT_ATOMS: atom_id res chain seq x y z
N MET A 1 -4.63 -46.35 77.14
CA MET A 1 -5.00 -45.87 78.49
C MET A 1 -6.00 -46.85 79.08
N HIS A 2 -5.69 -47.48 80.21
CA HIS A 2 -6.72 -48.18 80.98
C HIS A 2 -7.62 -47.14 81.64
N LEU A 3 -8.94 -47.32 81.53
CA LEU A 3 -9.92 -46.44 82.17
C LEU A 3 -9.66 -46.33 83.68
N PRO A 4 -9.77 -45.13 84.28
CA PRO A 4 -9.69 -44.94 85.73
C PRO A 4 -10.71 -45.86 86.44
N SER A 5 -10.34 -46.41 87.59
CA SER A 5 -11.18 -47.32 88.39
C SER A 5 -12.55 -46.74 88.77
N SER A 6 -12.72 -45.40 88.71
CA SER A 6 -13.98 -44.70 88.93
C SER A 6 -15.06 -44.94 87.88
N PHE A 7 -14.70 -45.41 86.68
CA PHE A 7 -15.67 -45.68 85.60
C PHE A 7 -16.16 -47.13 85.55
N ARG A 8 -15.58 -48.07 86.33
CA ARG A 8 -15.90 -49.51 86.19
C ARG A 8 -17.27 -49.95 86.70
N ASN A 9 -18.02 -49.09 87.40
CA ASN A 9 -19.32 -49.43 88.00
C ASN A 9 -20.40 -48.36 87.72
N CYS A 10 -20.26 -47.53 86.68
CA CYS A 10 -21.23 -46.48 86.36
C CYS A 10 -22.38 -47.05 85.50
N VAL A 11 -23.33 -47.72 86.17
CA VAL A 11 -24.43 -48.48 85.54
C VAL A 11 -25.23 -47.63 84.54
N GLU A 12 -25.45 -46.34 84.81
CA GLU A 12 -26.19 -45.45 83.90
C GLU A 12 -25.44 -45.17 82.59
N LEU A 13 -24.12 -44.99 82.65
CA LEU A 13 -23.28 -44.78 81.47
C LEU A 13 -23.13 -46.06 80.67
N ASP A 14 -22.97 -47.21 81.32
CA ASP A 14 -22.92 -48.51 80.65
C ASP A 14 -24.27 -48.81 79.97
N GLN A 15 -25.41 -48.54 80.63
CA GLN A 15 -26.74 -48.68 80.01
C GLN A 15 -26.98 -47.71 78.86
N ALA A 16 -26.47 -46.47 78.94
CA ALA A 16 -26.56 -45.49 77.86
C ALA A 16 -25.69 -45.89 76.66
N VAL A 17 -24.48 -46.37 76.90
CA VAL A 17 -23.58 -46.92 75.87
C VAL A 17 -24.24 -48.12 75.21
N ASP A 18 -24.78 -49.07 75.97
CA ASP A 18 -25.48 -50.25 75.42
C ASP A 18 -26.74 -49.87 74.63
N SER A 19 -27.50 -48.86 75.08
CA SER A 19 -28.69 -48.37 74.37
C SER A 19 -28.33 -47.70 73.04
N LEU A 20 -27.30 -46.85 73.03
CA LEU A 20 -26.79 -46.20 71.82
C LEU A 20 -26.15 -47.22 70.87
N TRP A 21 -25.41 -48.18 71.42
CA TRP A 21 -24.79 -49.27 70.66
C TRP A 21 -25.86 -50.17 70.03
N ASN A 22 -26.93 -50.48 70.75
CA ASN A 22 -28.05 -51.27 70.22
C ASN A 22 -28.88 -50.52 69.17
N LYS A 23 -28.86 -49.18 69.18
CA LYS A 23 -29.48 -48.33 68.13
C LYS A 23 -28.55 -48.02 66.95
N SER A 24 -27.26 -48.35 67.04
CA SER A 24 -26.25 -47.99 66.04
C SER A 24 -26.52 -48.54 64.63
N ILE A 25 -27.30 -49.61 64.52
CA ILE A 25 -27.62 -50.27 63.26
C ILE A 25 -29.11 -50.64 63.21
N ASN A 26 -29.78 -50.33 62.10
CA ASN A 26 -31.17 -50.71 61.84
C ASN A 26 -31.35 -52.24 61.89
N VAL A 27 -32.48 -52.71 62.43
CA VAL A 27 -32.87 -54.13 62.53
C VAL A 27 -32.65 -54.91 61.22
N ASN A 28 -33.00 -54.32 60.07
CA ASN A 28 -32.80 -54.96 58.77
C ASN A 28 -31.31 -55.21 58.45
N THR A 29 -30.45 -54.25 58.78
CA THR A 29 -29.00 -54.37 58.59
C THR A 29 -28.39 -55.37 59.57
N ARG A 30 -28.89 -55.43 60.83
CA ARG A 30 -28.48 -56.44 61.82
C ARG A 30 -28.82 -57.86 61.34
N ASN A 31 -29.97 -58.04 60.72
CA ASN A 31 -30.37 -59.34 60.13
C ASN A 31 -29.43 -59.74 59.00
N VAL A 32 -29.09 -58.82 58.09
CA VAL A 32 -28.14 -59.10 56.99
C VAL A 32 -26.75 -59.45 57.53
N TYR A 33 -26.28 -58.73 58.55
CA TYR A 33 -24.99 -59.01 59.19
C TYR A 33 -24.97 -60.37 59.90
N SER A 34 -26.05 -60.73 60.59
CA SER A 34 -26.21 -62.06 61.20
C SER A 34 -26.17 -63.17 60.15
N THR A 35 -26.86 -62.98 59.02
CA THR A 35 -26.84 -63.94 57.91
C THR A 35 -25.44 -64.09 57.31
N GLY A 36 -24.74 -62.98 57.08
CA GLY A 36 -23.37 -63.00 56.58
C GLY A 36 -22.39 -63.69 57.52
N TYR A 37 -22.53 -63.45 58.82
CA TYR A 37 -21.74 -64.12 59.84
C TYR A 37 -22.01 -65.63 59.92
N LYS A 38 -23.28 -66.05 59.91
CA LYS A 38 -23.64 -67.48 59.87
C LYS A 38 -23.06 -68.18 58.65
N CYS A 39 -23.10 -67.53 57.50
CA CYS A 39 -22.50 -68.02 56.26
C CYS A 39 -20.97 -68.21 56.41
N PHE A 40 -20.28 -67.28 57.06
CA PHE A 40 -18.86 -67.39 57.36
C PHE A 40 -18.55 -68.55 58.31
N ILE A 41 -19.31 -68.71 59.39
CA ILE A 41 -19.14 -69.82 60.34
C ILE A 41 -19.40 -71.18 59.69
N GLN A 42 -20.40 -71.27 58.81
CA GLN A 42 -20.67 -72.48 58.04
C GLN A 42 -19.52 -72.80 57.07
N PHE A 43 -18.98 -71.79 56.38
CA PHE A 43 -17.79 -71.93 55.55
C PHE A 43 -16.60 -72.45 56.38
N CYS A 44 -16.33 -71.87 57.54
CA CYS A 44 -15.27 -72.33 58.43
C CYS A 44 -15.49 -73.78 58.90
N GLY A 45 -16.72 -74.16 59.26
CA GLY A 45 -17.04 -75.54 59.66
C GLY A 45 -16.82 -76.58 58.56
N ASN A 46 -17.02 -76.19 57.30
CA ASN A 46 -16.82 -77.08 56.16
C ASN A 46 -15.35 -77.22 55.74
N HIS A 47 -14.48 -76.28 56.12
CA HIS A 47 -13.12 -76.19 55.58
C HIS A 47 -12.01 -76.17 56.65
N ILE A 48 -12.35 -76.10 57.94
CA ILE A 48 -11.39 -76.15 59.06
C ILE A 48 -11.60 -77.45 59.84
N THR A 49 -10.57 -78.29 59.91
CA THR A 49 -10.60 -79.55 60.68
C THR A 49 -10.67 -79.26 62.19
N GLY A 50 -11.61 -79.91 62.89
CA GLY A 50 -11.82 -79.70 64.34
C GLY A 50 -12.56 -78.40 64.71
N PHE A 51 -13.24 -77.76 63.76
CA PHE A 51 -13.99 -76.54 64.01
C PHE A 51 -15.22 -76.75 64.93
N ASN A 52 -15.32 -75.94 65.98
CA ASN A 52 -16.51 -75.86 66.84
C ASN A 52 -17.02 -74.42 66.88
N SER A 53 -18.23 -74.20 66.34
CA SER A 53 -18.84 -72.87 66.22
C SER A 53 -19.12 -72.19 67.55
N ARG A 54 -19.25 -72.94 68.65
CA ARG A 54 -19.51 -72.37 70.00
C ARG A 54 -18.25 -71.84 70.69
N THR A 55 -17.07 -72.28 70.25
CA THR A 55 -15.77 -71.92 70.87
C THR A 55 -14.82 -71.21 69.90
N PHE A 56 -15.29 -70.87 68.69
CA PHE A 56 -14.48 -70.21 67.68
C PHE A 56 -14.32 -68.72 68.00
N ASN A 57 -13.07 -68.25 68.04
CA ASN A 57 -12.71 -66.87 68.37
C ASN A 57 -12.27 -66.13 67.10
N MET A 58 -12.82 -64.95 66.83
CA MET A 58 -12.49 -64.14 65.64
C MET A 58 -11.01 -63.71 65.55
N SER A 59 -10.26 -63.74 66.65
CA SER A 59 -8.80 -63.50 66.64
C SER A 59 -7.99 -64.53 65.84
N LYS A 60 -8.59 -65.70 65.52
CA LYS A 60 -7.99 -66.74 64.68
C LYS A 60 -8.24 -66.55 63.19
N VAL A 61 -9.01 -65.54 62.79
CA VAL A 61 -9.32 -65.26 61.38
C VAL A 61 -8.12 -64.59 60.72
N SER A 62 -7.54 -65.23 59.71
CA SER A 62 -6.42 -64.70 58.91
C SER A 62 -6.89 -64.05 57.60
N GLU A 63 -6.02 -63.25 56.98
CA GLU A 63 -6.24 -62.68 55.65
C GLU A 63 -6.60 -63.75 54.62
N ASP A 64 -5.88 -64.89 54.62
CA ASP A 64 -6.11 -65.97 53.66
C ASP A 64 -7.49 -66.61 53.86
N LEU A 65 -7.93 -66.81 55.11
CA LEU A 65 -9.25 -67.37 55.40
C LEU A 65 -10.39 -66.48 54.86
N LEU A 66 -10.22 -65.15 54.95
CA LEU A 66 -11.18 -64.18 54.41
C LEU A 66 -11.16 -64.14 52.88
N ILE A 67 -9.98 -64.26 52.26
CA ILE A 67 -9.85 -64.36 50.80
C ILE A 67 -10.55 -65.63 50.31
N TYR A 68 -10.35 -66.77 50.96
CA TYR A 68 -11.03 -68.01 50.61
C TYR A 68 -12.54 -67.92 50.82
N PHE A 69 -12.99 -67.25 51.88
CA PHE A 69 -14.42 -67.01 52.09
C PHE A 69 -15.03 -66.14 50.98
N VAL A 70 -14.36 -65.05 50.57
CA VAL A 70 -14.79 -64.21 49.44
C VAL A 70 -14.84 -65.02 48.15
N ALA A 71 -13.81 -65.84 47.89
CA ALA A 71 -13.76 -66.72 46.74
C ALA A 71 -14.88 -67.77 46.78
N HIS A 72 -15.19 -68.36 47.94
CA HIS A 72 -16.31 -69.28 48.12
C HIS A 72 -17.67 -68.59 47.86
N CYS A 73 -17.85 -67.38 48.40
CA CYS A 73 -19.08 -66.62 48.18
C CYS A 73 -19.33 -66.30 46.71
N GLN A 74 -18.29 -65.97 45.95
CA GLN A 74 -18.42 -65.66 44.52
C GLN A 74 -18.47 -66.90 43.63
N SER A 75 -17.60 -67.89 43.88
CA SER A 75 -17.45 -69.03 42.98
C SER A 75 -18.48 -70.14 43.24
N VAL A 76 -18.82 -70.39 44.52
CA VAL A 76 -19.74 -71.45 44.95
C VAL A 76 -21.15 -70.90 45.17
N LEU A 77 -21.28 -69.85 45.98
CA LEU A 77 -22.60 -69.28 46.34
C LEU A 77 -23.14 -68.29 45.30
N LYS A 78 -22.34 -67.93 44.28
CA LYS A 78 -22.67 -66.96 43.21
C LYS A 78 -23.23 -65.63 43.75
N LEU A 79 -22.76 -65.20 44.91
CA LEU A 79 -23.20 -63.95 45.53
C LEU A 79 -22.62 -62.74 44.82
N LYS A 80 -23.40 -61.66 44.79
CA LYS A 80 -22.98 -60.38 44.21
C LYS A 80 -21.93 -59.68 45.07
N TYR A 81 -21.08 -58.86 44.46
CA TYR A 81 -20.06 -58.04 45.13
C TYR A 81 -20.66 -57.21 46.27
N SER A 82 -21.82 -56.59 46.05
CA SER A 82 -22.52 -55.81 47.07
C SER A 82 -22.92 -56.65 48.29
N THR A 83 -23.39 -57.89 48.06
CA THR A 83 -23.77 -58.83 49.11
C THR A 83 -22.55 -59.37 49.85
N ILE A 84 -21.47 -59.72 49.14
CA ILE A 84 -20.22 -60.20 49.73
C ILE A 84 -19.61 -59.13 50.66
N LYS A 85 -19.66 -57.85 50.25
CA LYS A 85 -19.19 -56.73 51.08
C LYS A 85 -20.02 -56.59 52.36
N LEU A 86 -21.34 -56.80 52.29
CA LEU A 86 -22.22 -56.82 53.47
C LEU A 86 -21.94 -58.02 54.38
N TYR A 87 -21.59 -59.18 53.82
CA TYR A 87 -21.26 -60.37 54.61
C TYR A 87 -19.94 -60.18 55.38
N LEU A 88 -18.91 -59.62 54.73
CA LEU A 88 -17.67 -59.24 55.41
C LEU A 88 -17.89 -58.18 56.48
N ALA A 89 -18.79 -57.22 56.24
CA ALA A 89 -19.19 -56.24 57.26
C ALA A 89 -19.88 -56.92 58.45
N GLY A 90 -20.67 -57.97 58.22
CA GLY A 90 -21.25 -58.81 59.28
C GLY A 90 -20.20 -59.57 60.10
N VAL A 91 -19.19 -60.15 59.43
CA VAL A 91 -18.05 -60.80 60.10
C VAL A 91 -17.28 -59.80 60.96
N ARG A 92 -17.00 -58.60 60.43
CA ARG A 92 -16.38 -57.51 61.20
C ARG A 92 -17.24 -57.08 62.38
N PHE A 93 -18.54 -56.89 62.17
CA PHE A 93 -19.46 -56.46 63.22
C PHE A 93 -19.52 -57.48 64.37
N HIS A 94 -19.55 -58.78 64.05
CA HIS A 94 -19.51 -59.82 65.08
C HIS A 94 -18.17 -59.85 65.83
N GLY A 95 -17.04 -59.76 65.12
CA GLY A 95 -15.72 -59.71 65.75
C GLY A 95 -15.53 -58.52 66.69
N VAL A 96 -16.00 -57.33 66.30
CA VAL A 96 -15.91 -56.13 67.13
C VAL A 96 -16.81 -56.24 68.36
N ASN A 97 -18.03 -56.77 68.22
CA ASN A 97 -19.00 -56.79 69.32
C ASN A 97 -18.74 -57.90 70.34
N PHE A 98 -18.33 -59.09 69.90
CA PHE A 98 -18.25 -60.26 70.78
C PHE A 98 -16.83 -60.66 71.15
N ASP A 99 -15.86 -60.45 70.25
CA ASP A 99 -14.46 -60.85 70.45
C ASP A 99 -13.51 -59.66 70.61
N ASN A 100 -14.02 -58.43 70.51
CA ASN A 100 -13.28 -57.17 70.60
C ASN A 100 -12.09 -57.07 69.61
N VAL A 101 -12.23 -57.68 68.43
CA VAL A 101 -11.22 -57.73 67.36
C VAL A 101 -11.84 -57.35 66.02
N ASN A 102 -11.14 -56.58 65.19
CA ASN A 102 -11.54 -56.36 63.80
C ASN A 102 -10.84 -57.37 62.87
N PRO A 103 -11.50 -58.46 62.44
CA PRO A 103 -10.88 -59.51 61.65
C PRO A 103 -10.48 -59.06 60.23
N LEU A 104 -10.94 -57.89 59.76
CA LEU A 104 -10.61 -57.37 58.42
C LEU A 104 -9.33 -56.52 58.37
N CYS A 105 -8.65 -56.37 59.51
CA CYS A 105 -7.39 -55.63 59.63
C CYS A 105 -6.32 -56.48 60.29
N ASP A 106 -5.05 -56.14 60.06
CA ASP A 106 -3.93 -56.71 60.79
C ASP A 106 -3.91 -56.23 62.27
N LYS A 107 -2.96 -56.76 63.05
CA LYS A 107 -2.77 -56.38 64.46
C LYS A 107 -2.45 -54.89 64.67
N PHE A 108 -2.13 -54.15 63.60
CA PHE A 108 -1.82 -52.72 63.61
C PHE A 108 -2.97 -51.86 63.06
N GLY A 109 -4.10 -52.47 62.67
CA GLY A 109 -5.28 -51.76 62.16
C GLY A 109 -5.27 -51.49 60.66
N HIS A 110 -4.26 -51.95 59.91
CA HIS A 110 -4.19 -51.79 58.46
C HIS A 110 -5.11 -52.79 57.75
N THR A 111 -5.81 -52.32 56.72
CA THR A 111 -6.67 -53.19 55.90
C THR A 111 -5.83 -54.12 55.03
N TYR A 112 -6.26 -55.38 54.92
CA TYR A 112 -5.63 -56.38 54.08
C TYR A 112 -5.70 -56.06 52.58
N GLN A 113 -4.55 -55.70 51.99
CA GLN A 113 -4.47 -55.29 50.58
C GLN A 113 -4.79 -56.45 49.63
N ARG A 114 -4.42 -57.69 49.95
CA ARG A 114 -4.72 -58.85 49.09
C ARG A 114 -6.22 -59.12 49.08
N LEU A 115 -6.88 -59.01 50.24
CA LEU A 115 -8.35 -59.10 50.33
C LEU A 115 -9.05 -58.03 49.49
N GLN A 116 -8.57 -56.78 49.51
CA GLN A 116 -9.13 -55.69 48.69
C GLN A 116 -8.96 -55.95 47.18
N ASN A 117 -7.81 -56.48 46.76
CA ASN A 117 -7.57 -56.82 45.37
C ASN A 117 -8.51 -57.93 44.87
N VAL A 118 -8.76 -58.95 45.70
CA VAL A 118 -9.72 -60.04 45.38
C VAL A 118 -11.15 -59.50 45.29
N LEU A 119 -11.57 -58.64 46.22
CA LEU A 119 -12.86 -57.96 46.18
C LEU A 119 -13.04 -57.12 44.90
N ASN A 120 -11.99 -56.41 44.47
CA ASN A 120 -12.00 -55.66 43.21
C ASN A 120 -12.06 -56.59 41.99
N GLY A 121 -11.42 -57.75 42.05
CA GLY A 121 -11.56 -58.80 41.03
C GLY A 121 -13.00 -59.29 40.90
N VAL A 122 -13.68 -59.55 42.02
CA VAL A 122 -15.10 -59.92 42.04
C VAL A 122 -15.98 -58.82 41.44
N LYS A 123 -15.75 -57.55 41.81
CA LYS A 123 -16.49 -56.41 41.24
C LYS A 123 -16.34 -56.27 39.72
N LYS A 124 -15.18 -56.62 39.19
CA LYS A 124 -14.89 -56.57 37.74
C LYS A 124 -15.45 -57.78 36.98
N SER A 125 -15.58 -58.93 37.63
CA SER A 125 -16.13 -60.15 37.02
C SER A 125 -17.66 -60.18 37.00
N GLU A 126 -18.33 -59.32 37.76
CA GLU A 126 -19.76 -59.08 37.61
C GLU A 126 -20.06 -58.36 36.28
N SER A 127 -20.58 -59.10 35.31
CA SER A 127 -21.19 -58.52 34.12
C SER A 127 -22.37 -57.64 34.53
N LYS A 128 -22.27 -56.32 34.28
CA LYS A 128 -23.42 -55.43 34.42
C LYS A 128 -24.48 -55.85 33.38
N PRO A 129 -25.71 -56.18 33.77
CA PRO A 129 -26.78 -56.26 32.79
C PRO A 129 -27.02 -54.84 32.25
N LEU A 130 -26.99 -54.70 30.92
CA LEU A 130 -27.56 -53.55 30.24
C LEU A 130 -29.04 -53.47 30.62
N ARG A 131 -29.39 -52.64 31.60
CA ARG A 131 -30.76 -52.14 31.70
C ARG A 131 -30.97 -51.26 30.49
N GLN A 132 -31.56 -51.84 29.45
CA GLN A 132 -32.08 -51.09 28.32
C GLN A 132 -33.26 -50.28 28.86
N LYS A 133 -32.99 -49.05 29.29
CA LYS A 133 -34.05 -48.05 29.44
C LYS A 133 -34.53 -47.77 28.01
N LEU A 134 -35.72 -48.23 27.68
CA LEU A 134 -36.35 -47.84 26.42
C LEU A 134 -36.68 -46.34 26.55
N PRO A 135 -36.15 -45.47 25.69
CA PRO A 135 -36.49 -44.07 25.73
C PRO A 135 -38.00 -43.93 25.43
N ILE A 136 -38.70 -43.08 26.19
CA ILE A 136 -39.96 -42.51 25.70
C ILE A 136 -39.56 -41.79 24.42
N THR A 137 -39.92 -42.31 23.25
CA THR A 137 -39.62 -41.64 21.98
C THR A 137 -40.66 -40.55 21.76
N PHE A 138 -40.36 -39.59 20.88
CA PHE A 138 -41.34 -38.56 20.52
C PHE A 138 -42.70 -39.16 20.08
N LYS A 139 -42.65 -40.30 19.38
CA LYS A 139 -43.85 -41.04 18.97
C LYS A 139 -44.66 -41.56 20.16
N ILE A 140 -44.00 -42.14 21.17
CA ILE A 140 -44.66 -42.62 22.40
C ILE A 140 -45.22 -41.43 23.20
N LEU A 141 -44.49 -40.32 23.29
CA LEU A 141 -44.98 -39.11 23.95
C LEU A 141 -46.22 -38.56 23.25
N GLN A 142 -46.21 -38.50 21.92
CA GLN A 142 -47.35 -38.03 21.14
C GLN A 142 -48.58 -38.91 21.35
N GLU A 143 -48.43 -40.23 21.41
CA GLU A 143 -49.53 -41.16 21.74
C GLU A 143 -50.07 -40.94 23.16
N ILE A 144 -49.20 -40.73 24.15
CA ILE A 144 -49.60 -40.43 25.54
C ILE A 144 -50.37 -39.11 25.61
N VAL A 145 -49.85 -38.05 24.99
CA VAL A 145 -50.48 -36.72 24.98
C VAL A 145 -51.84 -36.78 24.28
N THR A 146 -51.93 -37.46 23.14
CA THR A 146 -53.19 -37.60 22.39
C THR A 146 -54.24 -38.34 23.22
N CYS A 147 -53.85 -39.41 23.93
CA CYS A 147 -54.75 -40.12 24.83
C CYS A 147 -55.26 -39.25 25.98
N LEU A 148 -54.38 -38.48 26.63
CA LEU A 148 -54.74 -37.61 27.75
C LEU A 148 -55.65 -36.44 27.30
N GLN A 149 -55.40 -35.87 26.12
CA GLN A 149 -56.24 -34.81 25.53
C GLN A 149 -57.64 -35.30 25.13
N CYS A 150 -57.81 -36.61 24.94
CA CYS A 150 -59.12 -37.22 24.72
C CYS A 150 -59.90 -37.47 26.03
N GLY A 151 -59.41 -37.01 27.18
CA GLY A 151 -60.07 -37.15 28.48
C GLY A 151 -59.93 -38.54 29.10
N PHE A 152 -58.72 -39.09 29.14
CA PHE A 152 -58.49 -40.45 29.61
C PHE A 152 -58.92 -40.68 31.06
N PHE A 153 -58.69 -39.71 31.95
CA PHE A 153 -59.10 -39.77 33.35
C PHE A 153 -60.41 -39.02 33.64
N ASN A 154 -61.07 -38.44 32.62
CA ASN A 154 -62.33 -37.69 32.71
C ASN A 154 -62.31 -36.55 33.76
N HIS A 155 -61.13 -36.01 34.04
CA HIS A 155 -60.95 -34.89 34.96
C HIS A 155 -59.91 -33.94 34.35
N ASP A 156 -60.37 -32.81 33.83
CA ASP A 156 -59.55 -31.89 33.01
C ASP A 156 -58.23 -31.51 33.67
N TYR A 157 -58.23 -31.31 34.99
CA TYR A 157 -57.00 -31.01 35.75
C TYR A 157 -56.03 -32.18 35.85
N MET A 158 -56.51 -33.41 35.98
CA MET A 158 -55.64 -34.59 36.12
C MET A 158 -54.99 -34.95 34.79
N ASP A 159 -55.77 -34.96 33.70
CA ASP A 159 -55.27 -35.22 32.35
C ASP A 159 -54.25 -34.15 31.94
N LEU A 160 -54.54 -32.86 32.20
CA LEU A 160 -53.62 -31.75 31.93
C LEU A 160 -52.36 -31.82 32.80
N THR A 161 -52.49 -32.18 34.08
CA THR A 161 -51.34 -32.34 34.99
C THR A 161 -50.44 -33.49 34.53
N PHE A 162 -51.01 -34.64 34.14
CA PHE A 162 -50.25 -35.76 33.62
C PHE A 162 -49.59 -35.43 32.28
N GLN A 163 -50.29 -34.73 31.40
CA GLN A 163 -49.74 -34.27 30.13
C GLN A 163 -48.53 -33.36 30.38
N THR A 164 -48.68 -32.38 31.26
CA THR A 164 -47.63 -31.42 31.60
C THR A 164 -46.46 -32.11 32.28
N ALA A 165 -46.71 -33.04 33.19
CA ALA A 165 -45.68 -33.84 33.84
C ALA A 165 -44.90 -34.72 32.85
N CYS A 166 -45.58 -35.36 31.89
CA CYS A 166 -44.94 -36.19 30.87
C CYS A 166 -44.10 -35.37 29.87
N VAL A 167 -44.59 -34.21 29.45
CA VAL A 167 -43.88 -33.28 28.56
C VAL A 167 -42.68 -32.64 29.29
N LEU A 168 -42.89 -32.15 30.52
CA LEU A 168 -41.82 -31.63 31.37
C LEU A 168 -40.78 -32.70 31.68
N ALA A 169 -41.20 -33.95 31.89
CA ALA A 169 -40.27 -35.04 32.10
C ALA A 169 -39.45 -35.37 30.84
N PHE A 170 -40.09 -35.36 29.66
CA PHE A 170 -39.42 -35.65 28.41
C PHE A 170 -38.42 -34.56 28.00
N TYR A 171 -38.80 -33.29 28.09
CA TYR A 171 -37.93 -32.16 27.73
C TYR A 171 -37.01 -31.71 28.87
N GLY A 172 -37.46 -31.77 30.13
CA GLY A 172 -36.72 -31.32 31.31
C GLY A 172 -35.73 -32.36 31.87
N PHE A 173 -36.01 -33.68 31.81
CA PHE A 173 -35.11 -34.67 32.41
C PHE A 173 -33.97 -35.16 31.50
N LEU A 174 -33.88 -34.74 30.24
CA LEU A 174 -32.66 -34.94 29.44
C LEU A 174 -31.45 -34.14 29.98
N ARG A 175 -31.66 -33.19 30.92
CA ARG A 175 -30.61 -32.43 31.62
C ARG A 175 -30.66 -32.54 33.15
N CYS A 176 -31.08 -33.68 33.72
CA CYS A 176 -31.15 -33.89 35.18
C CYS A 176 -29.92 -33.50 36.00
N ASN A 177 -28.73 -33.38 35.40
CA ASN A 177 -27.52 -32.95 36.12
C ASN A 177 -27.48 -31.45 36.44
N GLU A 178 -28.32 -30.63 35.80
CA GLU A 178 -28.34 -29.16 35.96
C GLU A 178 -29.26 -28.70 37.11
N PHE A 179 -30.21 -29.54 37.55
CA PHE A 179 -31.27 -29.19 38.52
C PHE A 179 -30.98 -29.58 39.98
N THR A 180 -29.75 -30.00 40.31
CA THR A 180 -29.41 -30.46 41.66
C THR A 180 -28.63 -29.40 42.44
N CYS A 181 -29.27 -28.75 43.42
CA CYS A 181 -28.59 -27.93 44.43
C CYS A 181 -28.14 -28.81 45.60
N ARG A 182 -26.94 -28.59 46.16
CA ARG A 182 -26.38 -29.40 47.26
C ARG A 182 -26.78 -28.89 48.66
N THR A 183 -27.65 -27.90 48.75
CA THR A 183 -28.03 -27.23 50.01
C THR A 183 -29.43 -27.63 50.49
N VAL A 184 -29.72 -27.33 51.76
CA VAL A 184 -31.05 -27.41 52.37
C VAL A 184 -32.02 -26.50 51.58
N PHE A 185 -33.30 -26.88 51.50
CA PHE A 185 -34.33 -26.12 50.77
C PHE A 185 -34.37 -24.65 51.20
N ASP A 186 -34.20 -23.76 50.23
CA ASP A 186 -34.22 -22.31 50.36
C ASP A 186 -35.08 -21.72 49.22
N PRO A 187 -36.22 -21.08 49.50
CA PRO A 187 -37.17 -20.60 48.50
C PRO A 187 -36.62 -19.47 47.59
N ASP A 188 -35.52 -18.83 47.97
CA ASP A 188 -34.85 -17.80 47.15
C ASP A 188 -33.87 -18.41 46.13
N SER A 189 -33.45 -19.66 46.32
CA SER A 189 -32.48 -20.36 45.45
C SER A 189 -32.98 -21.67 44.85
N ASN A 190 -34.07 -22.22 45.37
CA ASN A 190 -34.75 -23.40 44.85
C ASN A 190 -36.06 -23.03 44.14
N LEU A 191 -36.41 -23.86 43.16
CA LEU A 191 -37.60 -23.68 42.34
C LEU A 191 -38.87 -23.81 43.21
N CYS A 192 -39.70 -22.78 43.18
CA CYS A 192 -40.95 -22.68 43.93
C CYS A 192 -42.15 -22.60 42.97
N VAL A 193 -43.35 -22.88 43.49
CA VAL A 193 -44.60 -22.79 42.70
C VAL A 193 -44.84 -21.37 42.16
N SER A 194 -44.40 -20.35 42.90
CA SER A 194 -44.42 -18.94 42.49
C SER A 194 -43.61 -18.64 41.22
N ASP A 195 -42.72 -19.55 40.84
CA ASP A 195 -41.82 -19.38 39.71
C ASP A 195 -42.41 -19.95 38.43
N ILE A 196 -43.65 -20.48 38.47
CA ILE A 196 -44.37 -21.04 37.34
C ILE A 196 -45.52 -20.08 36.99
N ASN A 197 -45.45 -19.46 35.82
CA ASN A 197 -46.44 -18.54 35.30
C ASN A 197 -47.13 -19.13 34.07
N PHE A 198 -48.45 -19.21 34.12
CA PHE A 198 -49.27 -19.66 33.00
C PHE A 198 -49.62 -18.44 32.14
N VAL A 199 -49.04 -18.37 30.94
CA VAL A 199 -49.25 -17.28 29.98
C VAL A 199 -50.52 -17.55 29.14
N SER A 200 -50.84 -18.82 28.89
CA SER A 200 -52.11 -19.26 28.31
C SER A 200 -52.43 -20.70 28.71
N GLU A 201 -53.60 -21.24 28.31
CA GLU A 201 -53.97 -22.65 28.53
C GLU A 201 -52.95 -23.66 27.94
N CYS A 202 -52.10 -23.20 27.01
CA CYS A 202 -51.08 -24.02 26.34
C CYS A 202 -49.65 -23.52 26.57
N GLU A 203 -49.44 -22.47 27.36
CA GLU A 203 -48.13 -21.84 27.52
C GLU A 203 -47.81 -21.63 28.99
N VAL A 204 -46.78 -22.34 29.46
CA VAL A 204 -46.25 -22.22 30.81
C VAL A 204 -44.83 -21.70 30.73
N THR A 205 -44.57 -20.62 31.46
CA THR A 205 -43.24 -20.07 31.66
C THR A 205 -42.77 -20.46 33.05
N VAL A 206 -41.54 -20.98 33.16
CA VAL A 206 -40.93 -21.34 34.44
C VAL A 206 -39.69 -20.47 34.61
N ASN A 207 -39.69 -19.61 35.62
CA ASN A 207 -38.61 -18.70 35.92
C ASN A 207 -37.54 -19.41 36.76
N LEU A 208 -36.39 -19.71 36.13
CA LEU A 208 -35.28 -20.41 36.77
C LEU A 208 -34.44 -19.43 37.59
N LYS A 209 -34.49 -19.55 38.93
CA LYS A 209 -33.74 -18.68 39.85
C LYS A 209 -32.21 -18.91 39.83
N ALA A 210 -31.74 -20.11 39.48
CA ALA A 210 -30.31 -20.43 39.43
C ALA A 210 -30.01 -21.67 38.55
N THR A 211 -28.89 -21.64 37.82
CA THR A 211 -28.28 -22.81 37.16
C THR A 211 -26.89 -23.09 37.72
N LYS A 212 -26.40 -24.33 37.67
CA LYS A 212 -25.06 -24.69 38.18
C LYS A 212 -23.89 -24.06 37.40
N THR A 213 -24.15 -23.50 36.22
CA THR A 213 -23.15 -22.90 35.33
C THR A 213 -23.05 -21.38 35.47
N ASP A 214 -23.98 -20.73 36.18
CA ASP A 214 -23.96 -19.29 36.38
C ASP A 214 -23.37 -18.92 37.76
N ILE A 215 -22.06 -18.67 37.79
CA ILE A 215 -21.34 -18.20 38.99
C ILE A 215 -21.54 -16.68 39.21
N PHE A 216 -22.10 -15.95 38.23
CA PHE A 216 -22.13 -14.48 38.22
C PHE A 216 -23.54 -13.85 38.21
N ARG A 217 -24.61 -14.65 38.27
CA ARG A 217 -26.01 -14.21 38.45
C ARG A 217 -26.48 -13.19 37.40
N GLN A 218 -26.26 -13.48 36.12
CA GLN A 218 -26.80 -12.68 35.02
C GLN A 218 -27.09 -13.58 33.81
N ASP A 219 -28.30 -14.15 33.73
CA ASP A 219 -29.27 -13.78 32.68
C ASP A 219 -30.54 -14.63 32.75
N ARG A 220 -31.63 -14.00 32.31
CA ARG A 220 -33.02 -14.47 32.38
C ARG A 220 -33.39 -15.35 31.17
N ASP A 221 -34.36 -16.24 31.44
CA ASP A 221 -35.32 -16.85 30.52
C ASP A 221 -34.81 -17.86 29.46
N PHE A 222 -35.15 -19.14 29.68
CA PHE A 222 -35.21 -20.18 28.65
C PHE A 222 -36.66 -20.35 28.17
N SER A 223 -37.01 -19.77 27.01
CA SER A 223 -38.20 -20.17 26.26
C SER A 223 -37.82 -21.19 25.19
N CYS A 224 -38.33 -22.41 25.29
CA CYS A 224 -38.18 -23.45 24.27
C CYS A 224 -39.05 -23.14 23.05
N ASN A 225 -38.49 -22.48 22.03
CA ASN A 225 -39.08 -22.50 20.69
C ASN A 225 -38.12 -22.14 19.53
N GLU A 226 -36.82 -22.40 19.66
CA GLU A 226 -35.86 -22.07 18.59
C GLU A 226 -35.23 -23.31 17.95
N LYS A 227 -35.27 -23.36 16.61
CA LYS A 227 -34.46 -24.28 15.81
C LYS A 227 -32.99 -23.92 16.06
N TYR A 228 -32.31 -24.68 16.92
CA TYR A 228 -30.89 -24.48 17.19
C TYR A 228 -30.06 -24.95 15.99
N ASP A 229 -29.87 -24.04 15.02
CA ASP A 229 -29.04 -24.27 13.84
C ASP A 229 -27.55 -24.00 14.12
N LEU A 230 -27.20 -23.47 15.30
CA LEU A 230 -25.85 -23.10 15.71
C LEU A 230 -25.42 -23.85 16.97
N LEU A 231 -24.20 -24.40 16.96
CA LEU A 231 -23.50 -24.89 18.14
C LEU A 231 -22.15 -24.18 18.27
N ASP A 232 -21.98 -23.42 19.35
CA ASP A 232 -20.72 -22.77 19.68
C ASP A 232 -20.09 -23.42 20.93
N LEU A 233 -18.92 -24.02 20.73
CA LEU A 233 -18.09 -24.66 21.76
C LEU A 233 -16.87 -23.83 22.11
N SER A 234 -16.80 -22.57 21.65
CA SER A 234 -15.62 -21.74 21.76
C SER A 234 -15.22 -21.45 23.20
N GLY A 235 -13.91 -21.29 23.44
CA GLY A 235 -13.38 -20.92 24.76
C GLY A 235 -13.42 -22.03 25.82
N ASN A 236 -13.97 -23.21 25.48
CA ASN A 236 -14.00 -24.37 26.36
C ASN A 236 -12.64 -25.09 26.37
N THR A 237 -11.65 -24.48 27.01
CA THR A 237 -10.25 -24.99 27.08
C THR A 237 -10.10 -26.38 27.72
N CYS A 238 -11.14 -26.85 28.42
CA CYS A 238 -11.19 -28.19 29.02
C CYS A 238 -11.63 -29.28 28.03
N LEU A 239 -12.36 -28.96 26.96
CA LEU A 239 -12.84 -29.95 25.98
C LEU A 239 -11.67 -30.58 25.23
N LYS A 240 -10.71 -29.76 24.78
CA LYS A 240 -9.61 -30.16 23.88
C LYS A 240 -10.13 -30.83 22.59
N PHE A 241 -9.23 -31.03 21.62
CA PHE A 241 -9.60 -31.69 20.36
C PHE A 241 -9.97 -33.18 20.53
N GLN A 242 -9.49 -33.85 21.59
CA GLN A 242 -9.80 -35.27 21.81
C GLN A 242 -11.30 -35.55 22.01
N VAL A 243 -12.04 -34.60 22.60
CA VAL A 243 -13.48 -34.77 22.84
C VAL A 243 -14.31 -34.52 21.56
N LEU A 244 -13.71 -33.91 20.53
CA LEU A 244 -14.41 -33.67 19.26
C LEU A 244 -14.85 -34.97 18.58
N GLU A 245 -14.18 -36.10 18.80
CA GLU A 245 -14.67 -37.39 18.29
C GLU A 245 -16.10 -37.68 18.77
N ASN A 246 -16.36 -37.53 20.07
CA ASN A 246 -17.68 -37.76 20.64
C ASN A 246 -18.70 -36.68 20.21
N VAL A 247 -18.28 -35.41 20.23
CA VAL A 247 -19.14 -34.29 19.80
C VAL A 247 -19.57 -34.48 18.35
N THR A 248 -18.62 -34.76 17.45
CA THR A 248 -18.92 -34.92 16.04
C THR A 248 -19.74 -36.18 15.75
N ALA A 249 -19.62 -37.23 16.57
CA ALA A 249 -20.49 -38.40 16.49
C ALA A 249 -21.95 -38.07 16.81
N ASP A 250 -22.20 -37.30 17.88
CA ASP A 250 -23.56 -36.91 18.28
C ASP A 250 -24.20 -35.92 17.28
N LEU A 251 -23.39 -35.06 16.65
CA LEU A 251 -23.85 -34.10 15.66
C LEU A 251 -24.52 -34.74 14.43
N GLN A 252 -24.22 -36.00 14.12
CA GLN A 252 -24.85 -36.74 13.02
C GLN A 252 -26.37 -36.87 13.18
N PHE A 253 -26.87 -36.78 14.41
CA PHE A 253 -28.29 -36.91 14.74
C PHE A 253 -28.94 -35.55 15.06
N SER A 254 -28.26 -34.45 14.75
CA SER A 254 -28.70 -33.08 15.05
C SER A 254 -29.08 -32.29 13.80
N ALA A 255 -29.88 -31.23 13.99
CA ALA A 255 -30.23 -30.28 12.93
C ALA A 255 -29.20 -29.14 12.74
N ILE A 256 -28.10 -29.16 13.51
CA ILE A 256 -27.11 -28.08 13.56
C ILE A 256 -26.46 -27.86 12.17
N LYS A 257 -26.39 -26.59 11.78
CA LYS A 257 -25.83 -26.09 10.52
C LYS A 257 -24.51 -25.36 10.69
N ILE A 258 -24.30 -24.72 11.83
CA ILE A 258 -23.09 -23.93 12.11
C ILE A 258 -22.40 -24.54 13.32
N LEU A 259 -21.13 -24.93 13.17
CA LEU A 259 -20.30 -25.44 14.24
C LEU A 259 -19.12 -24.50 14.47
N ILE A 260 -19.02 -23.96 15.67
CA ILE A 260 -17.93 -23.09 16.09
C ILE A 260 -17.15 -23.79 17.21
N VAL A 261 -15.87 -24.05 16.99
CA VAL A 261 -14.97 -24.74 17.92
C VAL A 261 -13.69 -23.94 18.13
N ASN A 262 -13.80 -22.64 18.38
CA ASN A 262 -12.64 -21.75 18.47
C ASN A 262 -11.98 -21.79 19.84
N LYS A 263 -10.65 -21.66 19.93
CA LYS A 263 -9.91 -21.54 21.20
C LYS A 263 -10.23 -22.66 22.23
N ILE A 264 -10.38 -23.91 21.78
CA ILE A 264 -10.69 -25.05 22.68
C ILE A 264 -9.44 -25.73 23.28
N HIS A 265 -8.28 -25.08 23.20
CA HIS A 265 -7.01 -25.52 23.78
C HIS A 265 -6.69 -24.74 25.07
N LYS A 266 -5.84 -25.28 25.96
CA LYS A 266 -5.35 -24.53 27.12
C LYS A 266 -4.27 -23.53 26.71
N VAL A 267 -4.11 -22.47 27.51
CA VAL A 267 -3.12 -21.39 27.29
C VAL A 267 -1.69 -21.93 27.11
N PHE A 268 -1.35 -23.03 27.77
CA PHE A 268 -0.02 -23.65 27.73
C PHE A 268 0.02 -24.98 26.96
N ASP A 269 -1.04 -25.35 26.22
CA ASP A 269 -1.00 -26.55 25.38
C ASP A 269 -0.02 -26.35 24.20
N MET A 270 0.73 -27.40 23.88
CA MET A 270 1.58 -27.51 22.68
C MET A 270 0.74 -27.43 21.39
N ASN A 271 1.40 -27.38 20.24
CA ASN A 271 0.75 -27.31 18.93
C ASN A 271 -0.29 -28.44 18.74
N THR A 272 -1.41 -28.11 18.11
CA THR A 272 -2.53 -29.03 17.90
C THR A 272 -2.44 -29.67 16.52
N TYR A 273 -2.59 -30.99 16.47
CA TYR A 273 -2.70 -31.76 15.22
C TYR A 273 -4.15 -32.15 14.98
N LEU A 274 -4.67 -31.83 13.78
CA LEU A 274 -6.02 -32.24 13.40
C LEU A 274 -6.00 -33.67 12.87
N HIS A 275 -6.38 -34.61 13.74
CA HIS A 275 -6.52 -36.02 13.38
C HIS A 275 -7.86 -36.34 12.73
N THR A 276 -7.87 -37.40 11.92
CA THR A 276 -9.07 -37.93 11.28
C THR A 276 -10.17 -38.23 12.31
N ASN A 277 -9.81 -38.82 13.46
CA ASN A 277 -10.77 -39.16 14.51
C ASN A 277 -11.54 -37.95 15.07
N HIS A 278 -10.95 -36.74 15.05
CA HIS A 278 -11.62 -35.54 15.54
C HIS A 278 -12.79 -35.11 14.65
N ILE A 279 -12.74 -35.41 13.34
CA ILE A 279 -13.69 -34.90 12.34
C ILE A 279 -14.36 -35.98 11.49
N LYS A 280 -14.00 -37.27 11.64
CA LYS A 280 -14.50 -38.38 10.81
C LYS A 280 -16.02 -38.44 10.73
N HIS A 281 -16.70 -38.06 11.81
CA HIS A 281 -18.15 -38.10 11.90
C HIS A 281 -18.84 -36.91 11.21
N LEU A 282 -18.13 -35.81 10.95
CA LEU A 282 -18.69 -34.63 10.26
C LEU A 282 -19.17 -34.95 8.85
N LYS A 283 -18.58 -35.95 8.18
CA LYS A 283 -18.98 -36.39 6.84
C LYS A 283 -20.47 -36.70 6.72
N ASN A 284 -21.08 -37.20 7.80
CA ASN A 284 -22.49 -37.59 7.85
C ASN A 284 -23.39 -36.49 8.48
N THR A 285 -22.92 -35.25 8.56
CA THR A 285 -23.68 -34.13 9.13
C THR A 285 -24.22 -33.21 8.05
N SER A 286 -25.11 -32.31 8.44
CA SER A 286 -25.68 -31.29 7.54
C SER A 286 -25.09 -29.88 7.77
N ILE A 287 -23.87 -29.83 8.31
CA ILE A 287 -23.15 -28.60 8.65
C ILE A 287 -22.77 -27.84 7.38
N LEU A 288 -23.13 -26.56 7.37
CA LEU A 288 -22.87 -25.59 6.31
C LEU A 288 -21.67 -24.70 6.64
N GLU A 289 -21.41 -24.42 7.93
CA GLU A 289 -20.33 -23.54 8.37
C GLU A 289 -19.52 -24.18 9.50
N LEU A 290 -18.20 -24.15 9.37
CA LEU A 290 -17.26 -24.69 10.35
C LEU A 290 -16.20 -23.66 10.69
N HIS A 291 -16.09 -23.31 11.97
CA HIS A 291 -15.08 -22.39 12.49
C HIS A 291 -14.16 -23.13 13.46
N MET A 292 -12.87 -23.18 13.13
CA MET A 292 -11.79 -23.77 13.93
C MET A 292 -10.70 -22.74 14.21
N ASP A 293 -11.10 -21.50 14.47
CA ASP A 293 -10.20 -20.35 14.65
C ASP A 293 -9.41 -20.44 15.96
N SER A 294 -8.18 -19.90 15.93
CA SER A 294 -7.31 -19.74 17.09
C SER A 294 -7.11 -21.04 17.89
N ASN A 295 -6.94 -22.17 17.21
CA ASN A 295 -6.78 -23.48 17.84
C ASN A 295 -5.33 -23.98 17.89
N ARG A 296 -4.37 -23.14 17.47
CA ARG A 296 -2.95 -23.50 17.33
C ARG A 296 -2.76 -24.74 16.44
N LEU A 297 -3.61 -24.90 15.43
CA LEU A 297 -3.50 -26.00 14.48
C LEU A 297 -2.23 -25.81 13.65
N GLN A 298 -1.35 -26.81 13.66
CA GLN A 298 -0.09 -26.76 12.91
C GLN A 298 -0.08 -27.71 11.72
N GLN A 299 -0.66 -28.90 11.86
CA GLN A 299 -0.75 -29.87 10.78
C GLN A 299 -2.12 -30.54 10.77
N ILE A 300 -2.46 -31.08 9.61
CA ILE A 300 -3.65 -31.88 9.37
C ILE A 300 -3.18 -33.26 8.94
N GLU A 301 -3.73 -34.30 9.56
CA GLU A 301 -3.49 -35.69 9.18
C GLU A 301 -3.87 -35.89 7.70
N PRO A 302 -3.01 -36.51 6.88
CA PRO A 302 -3.33 -36.77 5.48
C PRO A 302 -4.64 -37.55 5.33
N GLY A 303 -5.50 -37.10 4.42
CA GLY A 303 -6.84 -37.65 4.20
C GLY A 303 -7.93 -37.11 5.14
N ALA A 304 -7.60 -36.44 6.25
CA ALA A 304 -8.60 -35.99 7.23
C ALA A 304 -9.62 -35.01 6.62
N LEU A 305 -9.19 -34.11 5.72
CA LEU A 305 -10.07 -33.14 5.06
C LEU A 305 -11.19 -33.79 4.23
N ARG A 306 -11.03 -35.05 3.82
CA ARG A 306 -12.05 -35.82 3.06
C ARG A 306 -13.26 -36.20 3.93
N PHE A 307 -13.16 -36.06 5.24
CA PHE A 307 -14.24 -36.31 6.19
C PHE A 307 -15.02 -35.04 6.55
N LEU A 308 -14.67 -33.88 5.98
CA LEU A 308 -15.52 -32.72 6.10
C LEU A 308 -16.84 -32.93 5.32
N PRO A 309 -17.95 -32.33 5.78
CA PRO A 309 -19.25 -32.50 5.14
C PRO A 309 -19.20 -31.99 3.70
N THR A 310 -19.85 -32.69 2.76
CA THR A 310 -20.02 -32.21 1.38
C THR A 310 -20.98 -31.03 1.27
N THR A 311 -21.76 -30.81 2.33
CA THR A 311 -22.66 -29.67 2.53
C THR A 311 -21.94 -28.41 3.01
N LEU A 312 -20.66 -28.50 3.38
CA LEU A 312 -19.89 -27.40 3.94
C LEU A 312 -19.68 -26.29 2.90
N ILE A 313 -20.14 -25.09 3.21
CA ILE A 313 -20.06 -23.90 2.35
C ILE A 313 -18.94 -22.98 2.82
N HIS A 314 -18.83 -22.75 4.13
CA HIS A 314 -17.90 -21.81 4.73
C HIS A 314 -16.98 -22.50 5.73
N LEU A 315 -15.66 -22.33 5.57
CA LEU A 315 -14.65 -22.85 6.48
C LEU A 315 -13.78 -21.71 7.00
N SER A 316 -13.75 -21.51 8.31
CA SER A 316 -12.87 -20.54 8.97
C SER A 316 -11.82 -21.29 9.80
N VAL A 317 -10.55 -20.97 9.57
CA VAL A 317 -9.38 -21.55 10.24
C VAL A 317 -8.37 -20.46 10.61
N ARG A 318 -8.87 -19.27 10.96
CA ARG A 318 -8.06 -18.08 11.25
C ARG A 318 -7.16 -18.29 12.47
N ASP A 319 -6.09 -17.50 12.56
CA ASP A 319 -5.18 -17.47 13.72
C ASP A 319 -4.62 -18.86 14.11
N ASN A 320 -4.43 -19.75 13.13
CA ASN A 320 -3.75 -21.02 13.31
C ASN A 320 -2.30 -20.94 12.80
N MET A 321 -1.51 -22.02 12.93
CA MET A 321 -0.07 -22.02 12.64
C MET A 321 0.29 -23.11 11.63
N PHE A 322 -0.50 -23.25 10.56
CA PHE A 322 -0.32 -24.35 9.62
C PHE A 322 1.06 -24.34 8.97
N SER A 323 1.80 -25.44 9.10
CA SER A 323 2.99 -25.70 8.29
C SER A 323 2.58 -26.31 6.96
N LEU A 324 3.20 -25.90 5.84
CA LEU A 324 3.05 -26.60 4.55
C LEU A 324 3.31 -28.11 4.76
N GLY A 325 2.39 -28.95 4.29
CA GLY A 325 2.45 -30.39 4.52
C GLY A 325 1.56 -31.18 3.56
N PRO A 326 1.53 -32.52 3.68
CA PRO A 326 0.86 -33.40 2.71
C PRO A 326 -0.64 -33.14 2.56
N TYR A 327 -1.29 -32.55 3.57
CA TYR A 327 -2.73 -32.20 3.54
C TYR A 327 -3.09 -31.21 2.43
N VAL A 328 -2.12 -30.48 1.87
CA VAL A 328 -2.33 -29.61 0.70
C VAL A 328 -2.92 -30.38 -0.47
N ASN A 329 -2.59 -31.67 -0.60
CA ASN A 329 -3.16 -32.56 -1.62
C ASN A 329 -4.65 -32.84 -1.40
N ASP A 330 -5.11 -32.80 -0.16
CA ASP A 330 -6.52 -33.03 0.18
C ASP A 330 -7.38 -31.77 0.06
N LEU A 331 -6.80 -30.60 -0.24
CA LEU A 331 -7.57 -29.38 -0.49
C LEU A 331 -8.55 -29.54 -1.65
N LEU A 332 -8.19 -30.32 -2.68
CA LEU A 332 -9.07 -30.61 -3.82
C LEU A 332 -10.31 -31.43 -3.42
N ALA A 333 -10.28 -32.13 -2.28
CA ALA A 333 -11.43 -32.88 -1.77
C ALA A 333 -12.47 -31.96 -1.09
N LEU A 334 -12.13 -30.71 -0.78
CA LEU A 334 -13.05 -29.77 -0.16
C LEU A 334 -14.09 -29.29 -1.19
N SER A 335 -15.35 -29.23 -0.77
CA SER A 335 -16.48 -28.75 -1.59
C SER A 335 -16.93 -27.31 -1.25
N VAL A 336 -16.13 -26.62 -0.43
CA VAL A 336 -16.40 -25.29 0.14
C VAL A 336 -16.47 -24.17 -0.90
N LYS A 337 -17.28 -23.14 -0.61
CA LYS A 337 -17.39 -21.92 -1.41
C LYS A 337 -16.54 -20.77 -0.88
N SER A 338 -16.29 -20.70 0.44
CA SER A 338 -15.33 -19.75 1.00
C SER A 338 -14.45 -20.34 2.08
N VAL A 339 -13.20 -19.87 2.12
CA VAL A 339 -12.22 -20.19 3.16
C VAL A 339 -11.68 -18.90 3.75
N ASP A 340 -11.70 -18.78 5.07
CA ASP A 340 -10.98 -17.75 5.81
C ASP A 340 -9.78 -18.35 6.55
N ALA A 341 -8.61 -18.01 6.07
CA ALA A 341 -7.30 -18.45 6.52
C ALA A 341 -6.44 -17.26 6.97
N SER A 342 -7.08 -16.17 7.43
CA SER A 342 -6.39 -14.97 7.89
C SER A 342 -5.65 -15.18 9.22
N GLY A 343 -4.56 -14.45 9.43
CA GLY A 343 -3.81 -14.50 10.69
C GLY A 343 -3.01 -15.78 10.89
N MET A 344 -2.82 -16.59 9.83
CA MET A 344 -2.02 -17.81 9.92
C MET A 344 -0.56 -17.43 10.21
N ASN A 345 -0.13 -17.49 11.47
CA ASN A 345 1.18 -17.01 11.94
C ASN A 345 2.31 -18.00 11.58
N SER A 346 2.43 -18.35 10.30
CA SER A 346 3.42 -19.29 9.80
C SER A 346 4.67 -18.54 9.35
N PHE A 347 5.72 -18.54 10.19
CA PHE A 347 7.06 -18.09 9.81
C PHE A 347 7.73 -19.11 8.88
N HIS A 348 7.21 -19.26 7.66
CA HIS A 348 7.92 -19.98 6.63
C HIS A 348 8.95 -19.03 6.02
N LYS A 349 10.17 -19.10 6.52
CA LYS A 349 11.32 -18.47 5.89
C LYS A 349 11.64 -19.28 4.63
N GLU A 350 11.83 -18.65 3.48
CA GLU A 350 12.52 -19.28 2.34
C GLU A 350 13.84 -19.83 2.89
N ASP A 351 13.91 -21.14 3.10
CA ASP A 351 15.17 -21.78 3.43
C ASP A 351 16.08 -21.53 2.23
N SER A 352 17.25 -20.93 2.48
CA SER A 352 18.17 -20.39 1.47
C SER A 352 18.85 -21.46 0.60
N ASN A 353 18.23 -22.63 0.48
CA ASN A 353 18.75 -23.78 -0.21
C ASN A 353 17.60 -24.66 -0.74
N PRO A 354 16.96 -24.29 -1.85
CA PRO A 354 15.85 -25.07 -2.40
C PRO A 354 16.27 -26.45 -2.90
N GLU A 355 17.56 -26.69 -3.14
CA GLU A 355 18.12 -28.02 -3.45
C GLU A 355 18.19 -28.94 -2.23
N LYS A 356 18.10 -28.40 -1.01
CA LYS A 356 18.04 -29.17 0.24
C LYS A 356 16.65 -29.25 0.85
N CYS A 357 15.62 -28.78 0.16
CA CYS A 357 14.29 -29.35 0.37
C CYS A 357 14.24 -30.72 -0.32
N ASN A 358 15.12 -31.63 0.12
CA ASN A 358 14.90 -33.05 -0.08
C ASN A 358 13.58 -33.31 0.65
N LEU A 359 12.52 -33.57 -0.12
CA LEU A 359 11.28 -34.12 0.44
C LEU A 359 11.56 -35.40 1.27
N ASP A 360 12.74 -36.00 1.10
CA ASP A 360 13.23 -37.14 1.88
C ASP A 360 13.85 -36.78 3.25
N LEU A 361 14.18 -35.52 3.56
CA LEU A 361 14.99 -35.18 4.75
C LEU A 361 14.38 -34.16 5.73
N VAL A 362 13.18 -33.62 5.48
CA VAL A 362 12.39 -32.88 6.49
C VAL A 362 11.05 -33.56 6.82
N CYS A 363 10.79 -34.73 6.22
CA CYS A 363 9.72 -35.64 6.59
C CYS A 363 10.29 -36.95 7.15
N THR A 364 11.28 -36.90 8.06
CA THR A 364 11.57 -38.07 8.91
C THR A 364 10.44 -38.21 9.93
N TRP A 365 9.32 -38.73 9.44
CA TRP A 365 8.31 -39.36 10.25
C TRP A 365 9.00 -40.40 11.12
N HIS A 366 8.77 -40.34 12.43
CA HIS A 366 8.93 -41.51 13.26
C HIS A 366 7.97 -42.59 12.73
N THR A 367 8.56 -43.53 11.98
CA THR A 367 8.23 -44.96 11.86
C THR A 367 6.78 -45.36 12.20
N ASP A 368 5.97 -45.67 11.18
CA ASP A 368 5.16 -46.92 11.08
C ASP A 368 3.95 -46.86 10.11
N VAL A 369 3.83 -45.86 9.23
CA VAL A 369 2.75 -45.87 8.22
C VAL A 369 3.32 -46.00 6.81
N ARG A 370 3.14 -47.18 6.20
CA ARG A 370 3.36 -47.41 4.76
C ARG A 370 2.36 -46.55 3.97
N LEU A 371 2.87 -45.54 3.26
CA LEU A 371 2.09 -44.64 2.40
C LEU A 371 1.67 -45.27 1.05
N ASP A 372 1.96 -46.54 0.82
CA ASP A 372 1.73 -47.22 -0.48
C ASP A 372 0.29 -47.70 -0.69
N GLU A 373 -0.59 -47.68 0.32
CA GLU A 373 -1.96 -48.23 0.21
C GLU A 373 -3.07 -47.20 -0.10
N TYR A 374 -2.80 -45.89 -0.09
CA TYR A 374 -3.84 -44.85 -0.27
C TYR A 374 -3.59 -43.85 -1.41
N SER A 375 -2.54 -44.02 -2.21
CA SER A 375 -2.31 -43.19 -3.39
C SER A 375 -3.22 -43.63 -4.54
N ASP A 376 -4.27 -42.85 -4.82
CA ASP A 376 -4.98 -42.91 -6.09
C ASP A 376 -3.97 -42.62 -7.23
N PRO A 377 -3.81 -43.52 -8.22
CA PRO A 377 -2.87 -43.36 -9.33
C PRO A 377 -3.03 -42.04 -10.11
N GLN A 378 -4.21 -41.42 -10.06
CA GLN A 378 -4.49 -40.17 -10.79
C GLN A 378 -3.76 -38.94 -10.22
N PHE A 379 -3.37 -38.98 -8.94
CA PHE A 379 -2.79 -37.82 -8.23
C PHE A 379 -1.29 -37.95 -7.98
N LYS A 380 -0.65 -39.04 -8.44
CA LYS A 380 0.80 -39.26 -8.36
C LYS A 380 1.62 -38.18 -9.08
N HIS A 381 0.98 -37.36 -9.93
CA HIS A 381 1.60 -36.34 -10.78
C HIS A 381 1.49 -34.89 -10.26
N LEU A 382 0.77 -34.61 -9.16
CA LEU A 382 0.53 -33.25 -8.66
C LEU A 382 1.53 -32.80 -7.58
N TRP A 383 2.81 -33.01 -7.83
CA TRP A 383 3.85 -32.54 -6.90
C TRP A 383 3.93 -31.01 -6.97
N PHE A 384 4.46 -30.39 -5.92
CA PHE A 384 5.18 -29.11 -6.01
C PHE A 384 6.35 -29.30 -7.00
N ARG A 385 6.06 -29.38 -8.30
CA ARG A 385 7.07 -29.58 -9.33
C ARG A 385 7.64 -28.22 -9.67
N ARG A 386 8.68 -27.81 -8.95
CA ARG A 386 9.56 -26.73 -9.40
C ARG A 386 10.27 -27.25 -10.65
N GLU A 387 9.70 -27.06 -11.82
CA GLU A 387 10.40 -27.31 -13.09
C GLU A 387 11.50 -26.26 -13.20
N THR A 388 12.72 -26.64 -12.83
CA THR A 388 13.91 -25.81 -13.01
C THR A 388 14.26 -25.81 -14.49
N ASN A 389 13.85 -24.79 -15.23
CA ASN A 389 14.55 -24.43 -16.44
C ASN A 389 15.89 -23.83 -16.02
N GLU A 390 16.99 -24.49 -16.41
CA GLU A 390 18.39 -24.16 -16.06
C GLU A 390 18.84 -22.74 -16.51
N GLN A 391 17.97 -21.95 -17.17
CA GLN A 391 18.32 -20.64 -17.69
C GLN A 391 17.82 -19.45 -16.85
N ASP A 392 16.78 -19.60 -16.00
CA ASP A 392 16.18 -18.47 -15.26
C ASP A 392 16.05 -18.66 -13.73
N GLY A 393 16.42 -19.82 -13.18
CA GLY A 393 16.54 -20.04 -11.72
C GLY A 393 15.24 -20.05 -10.90
N PHE A 394 14.08 -19.71 -11.48
CA PHE A 394 12.78 -19.75 -10.81
C PHE A 394 11.87 -20.80 -11.47
N GLY A 395 11.48 -21.85 -10.73
CA GLY A 395 10.57 -22.87 -11.27
C GLY A 395 9.10 -22.58 -11.01
N ARG A 396 8.24 -23.10 -11.90
CA ARG A 396 6.78 -23.00 -11.85
C ARG A 396 6.23 -23.68 -10.58
N THR A 397 5.29 -23.03 -9.90
CA THR A 397 4.65 -23.54 -8.68
C THR A 397 3.17 -23.81 -8.94
N PHE A 398 2.74 -25.05 -8.77
CA PHE A 398 1.33 -25.44 -8.86
C PHE A 398 0.66 -25.40 -7.48
N ILE A 399 -0.48 -24.70 -7.36
CA ILE A 399 -1.24 -24.60 -6.11
C ILE A 399 -2.62 -25.23 -6.29
N PRO A 400 -2.94 -26.31 -5.56
CA PRO A 400 -4.27 -26.91 -5.59
C PRO A 400 -5.28 -26.03 -4.84
N ILE A 401 -6.36 -25.69 -5.54
CA ILE A 401 -7.49 -24.89 -5.05
C ILE A 401 -8.78 -25.73 -5.17
N PRO A 402 -9.61 -25.79 -4.12
CA PRO A 402 -10.89 -26.48 -4.19
C PRO A 402 -11.76 -25.95 -5.35
N TYR A 403 -12.34 -26.85 -6.15
CA TYR A 403 -12.99 -26.50 -7.43
C TYR A 403 -14.15 -25.50 -7.27
N ASN A 404 -14.92 -25.62 -6.18
CA ASN A 404 -16.07 -24.76 -5.89
C ASN A 404 -15.72 -23.47 -5.11
N LEU A 405 -14.44 -23.28 -4.76
CA LEU A 405 -14.02 -22.13 -3.98
C LEU A 405 -14.17 -20.84 -4.79
N THR A 406 -14.95 -19.90 -4.25
CA THR A 406 -15.21 -18.58 -4.84
C THR A 406 -14.53 -17.45 -4.07
N LYS A 407 -14.31 -17.63 -2.77
CA LYS A 407 -13.70 -16.61 -1.90
C LYS A 407 -12.59 -17.20 -1.03
N LEU A 408 -11.42 -16.58 -1.06
CA LEU A 408 -10.28 -16.93 -0.22
C LEU A 408 -9.77 -15.68 0.51
N ASN A 409 -9.80 -15.69 1.84
CA ASN A 409 -9.15 -14.68 2.66
C ASN A 409 -7.86 -15.28 3.25
N TYR A 410 -6.72 -14.70 2.94
CA TYR A 410 -5.40 -15.09 3.45
C TYR A 410 -4.61 -13.83 3.83
N ARG A 411 -5.20 -13.04 4.73
CA ARG A 411 -4.68 -11.73 5.16
C ARG A 411 -3.93 -11.82 6.48
N SER A 412 -2.91 -10.97 6.69
CA SER A 412 -2.19 -10.88 7.98
C SER A 412 -1.49 -12.16 8.43
N CYS A 413 -1.05 -13.00 7.50
CA CYS A 413 -0.39 -14.28 7.81
C CYS A 413 1.13 -14.13 8.01
N GLY A 414 1.72 -12.96 7.74
CA GLY A 414 3.17 -12.76 7.82
C GLY A 414 3.96 -13.59 6.78
N SER A 415 3.28 -14.03 5.72
CA SER A 415 3.82 -14.90 4.68
C SER A 415 4.92 -14.20 3.88
N GLN A 416 6.17 -14.69 3.96
CA GLN A 416 7.34 -14.10 3.31
C GLN A 416 7.76 -14.93 2.08
N TYR A 417 7.05 -14.73 0.97
CA TYR A 417 7.34 -15.44 -0.28
C TYR A 417 7.40 -14.52 -1.48
N ASN A 418 8.27 -14.87 -2.41
CA ASN A 418 8.25 -14.33 -3.76
C ASN A 418 7.18 -15.06 -4.58
N ILE A 419 6.30 -14.31 -5.24
CA ILE A 419 5.33 -14.90 -6.16
C ILE A 419 6.06 -15.09 -7.50
N THR A 420 6.64 -16.27 -7.71
CA THR A 420 7.23 -16.69 -8.99
C THR A 420 6.14 -17.01 -10.01
N GLU A 421 6.43 -17.82 -11.02
CA GLU A 421 5.39 -18.37 -11.88
C GLU A 421 4.49 -19.31 -11.07
N VAL A 422 3.23 -18.89 -10.87
CA VAL A 422 2.23 -19.63 -10.09
C VAL A 422 1.07 -20.02 -10.98
N GLU A 423 0.66 -21.28 -10.92
CA GLU A 423 -0.52 -21.78 -11.59
C GLU A 423 -1.48 -22.40 -10.57
N LEU A 424 -2.71 -21.90 -10.56
CA LEU A 424 -3.78 -22.47 -9.75
C LEU A 424 -4.40 -23.67 -10.48
N SER A 425 -4.86 -24.69 -9.75
CA SER A 425 -5.72 -25.72 -10.33
C SER A 425 -7.02 -25.13 -10.88
N ASN A 426 -7.76 -25.89 -11.70
CA ASN A 426 -9.06 -25.44 -12.21
C ASN A 426 -9.98 -25.03 -11.06
N ASN A 427 -10.44 -23.78 -11.04
CA ASN A 427 -11.11 -23.17 -9.90
C ASN A 427 -12.18 -22.16 -10.34
N LYS A 428 -13.03 -21.77 -9.40
CA LYS A 428 -14.07 -20.73 -9.55
C LYS A 428 -13.78 -19.51 -8.66
N LEU A 429 -12.51 -19.21 -8.35
CA LEU A 429 -12.16 -18.12 -7.46
C LEU A 429 -12.57 -16.77 -8.06
N GLU A 430 -13.37 -16.02 -7.31
CA GLU A 430 -13.84 -14.69 -7.67
C GLU A 430 -13.21 -13.61 -6.79
N ASN A 431 -13.00 -13.89 -5.50
CA ASN A 431 -12.53 -12.92 -4.52
C ASN A 431 -11.33 -13.47 -3.74
N VAL A 432 -10.19 -12.81 -3.84
CA VAL A 432 -8.96 -13.19 -3.14
C VAL A 432 -8.39 -11.99 -2.38
N ASP A 433 -8.24 -12.14 -1.07
CA ASP A 433 -7.58 -11.17 -0.20
C ASP A 433 -6.24 -11.73 0.30
N LEU A 434 -5.14 -11.14 -0.17
CA LEU A 434 -3.76 -11.45 0.21
C LEU A 434 -3.10 -10.26 0.93
N SER A 435 -3.91 -9.34 1.46
CA SER A 435 -3.40 -8.11 2.08
C SER A 435 -2.63 -8.36 3.39
N ASN A 436 -1.79 -7.41 3.77
CA ASN A 436 -1.03 -7.43 5.02
C ASN A 436 -0.14 -8.68 5.19
N ASN A 437 0.50 -9.14 4.11
CA ASN A 437 1.53 -10.18 4.16
C ASN A 437 2.91 -9.58 3.86
N LEU A 438 3.91 -10.42 3.55
CA LEU A 438 5.27 -10.01 3.18
C LEU A 438 5.63 -10.51 1.77
N LEU A 439 4.69 -10.39 0.83
CA LEU A 439 4.87 -10.78 -0.57
C LEU A 439 5.67 -9.69 -1.30
N THR A 440 6.98 -9.62 -1.03
CA THR A 440 7.84 -8.50 -1.44
C THR A 440 8.19 -8.47 -2.94
N ARG A 441 8.09 -9.60 -3.65
CA ARG A 441 8.38 -9.68 -5.09
C ARG A 441 7.28 -10.42 -5.85
N TRP A 442 6.73 -9.77 -6.87
CA TRP A 442 5.68 -10.29 -7.76
C TRP A 442 6.28 -10.52 -9.15
N ILE A 443 6.89 -11.69 -9.34
CA ILE A 443 7.61 -12.09 -10.56
C ILE A 443 6.62 -12.68 -11.58
N GLY A 444 5.73 -13.58 -11.16
CA GLY A 444 4.66 -14.14 -12.01
C GLY A 444 5.16 -14.96 -13.22
N PRO A 445 4.28 -15.23 -14.20
CA PRO A 445 2.87 -14.86 -14.26
C PRO A 445 1.98 -15.66 -13.29
N LEU A 446 0.84 -15.09 -12.87
CA LEU A 446 -0.22 -15.82 -12.18
C LEU A 446 -1.22 -16.39 -13.21
N ARG A 447 -1.36 -17.71 -13.28
CA ARG A 447 -2.18 -18.44 -14.26
C ARG A 447 -3.43 -19.08 -13.65
N ASN A 448 -4.42 -19.38 -14.49
CA ASN A 448 -5.71 -19.98 -14.15
C ASN A 448 -6.56 -19.15 -13.17
N VAL A 449 -6.60 -17.83 -13.38
CA VAL A 449 -7.38 -16.85 -12.59
C VAL A 449 -8.56 -16.24 -13.37
N LYS A 450 -9.11 -17.01 -14.32
CA LYS A 450 -10.13 -16.55 -15.30
C LYS A 450 -11.45 -16.07 -14.70
N ASN A 451 -11.75 -16.45 -13.46
CA ASN A 451 -12.98 -16.10 -12.76
C ASN A 451 -12.79 -14.94 -11.75
N LEU A 452 -11.55 -14.48 -11.55
CA LEU A 452 -11.21 -13.54 -10.48
C LEU A 452 -11.76 -12.14 -10.77
N ARG A 453 -12.57 -11.61 -9.85
CA ARG A 453 -13.21 -10.28 -9.90
C ARG A 453 -12.60 -9.28 -8.91
N TYR A 454 -12.20 -9.74 -7.73
CA TYR A 454 -11.57 -8.94 -6.68
C TYR A 454 -10.23 -9.55 -6.27
N LEU A 455 -9.18 -8.73 -6.27
CA LEU A 455 -7.86 -9.10 -5.81
C LEU A 455 -7.26 -7.99 -4.95
N ASP A 456 -6.85 -8.35 -3.74
CA ASP A 456 -6.21 -7.43 -2.80
C ASP A 456 -4.79 -7.89 -2.46
N PHE A 457 -3.81 -7.08 -2.88
CA PHE A 457 -2.39 -7.22 -2.57
C PHE A 457 -1.89 -6.06 -1.69
N SER A 458 -2.78 -5.33 -1.03
CA SER A 458 -2.38 -4.17 -0.23
C SER A 458 -1.49 -4.55 0.96
N SER A 459 -0.62 -3.63 1.39
CA SER A 459 0.23 -3.82 2.57
C SER A 459 1.15 -5.06 2.50
N ASN A 460 1.79 -5.30 1.36
CA ASN A 460 2.70 -6.45 1.15
C ASN A 460 4.19 -6.10 1.08
N MET A 461 4.53 -4.81 1.24
CA MET A 461 5.90 -4.30 1.09
C MET A 461 6.52 -4.67 -0.27
N CYS A 462 5.70 -4.80 -1.32
CA CYS A 462 6.16 -5.20 -2.65
C CYS A 462 7.13 -4.16 -3.23
N SER A 463 8.37 -4.59 -3.45
CA SER A 463 9.47 -3.80 -4.00
C SER A 463 9.91 -4.27 -5.38
N TYR A 464 9.26 -5.28 -5.95
CA TYR A 464 9.50 -5.74 -7.32
C TYR A 464 8.21 -6.28 -7.96
N LEU A 465 7.84 -5.79 -9.13
CA LEU A 465 6.67 -6.22 -9.91
C LEU A 465 7.10 -6.36 -11.37
N SER A 466 6.99 -7.57 -11.92
CA SER A 466 7.27 -7.80 -13.34
C SER A 466 6.14 -7.25 -14.23
N THR A 467 6.47 -6.86 -15.45
CA THR A 467 5.49 -6.38 -16.43
C THR A 467 4.55 -7.47 -16.97
N PHE A 468 4.82 -8.74 -16.65
CA PHE A 468 4.04 -9.90 -17.10
C PHE A 468 3.36 -10.64 -15.93
N PHE A 469 3.42 -10.09 -14.72
CA PHE A 469 2.79 -10.69 -13.54
C PHE A 469 1.29 -10.93 -13.75
N PHE A 470 0.61 -9.90 -14.24
CA PHE A 470 -0.80 -9.98 -14.65
C PHE A 470 -0.89 -10.66 -16.02
N SER A 471 -1.14 -11.96 -16.00
CA SER A 471 -1.28 -12.77 -17.22
C SER A 471 -2.53 -12.42 -18.03
N PRO A 472 -2.66 -12.94 -19.27
CA PRO A 472 -3.90 -12.83 -20.05
C PRO A 472 -5.13 -13.49 -19.39
N ASP A 473 -4.96 -14.30 -18.34
CA ASP A 473 -6.08 -14.95 -17.65
C ASP A 473 -6.92 -13.98 -16.82
N PHE A 474 -6.47 -12.75 -16.55
CA PHE A 474 -7.23 -11.73 -15.82
C PHE A 474 -8.37 -11.10 -16.66
N ILE A 475 -9.23 -11.94 -17.22
CA ILE A 475 -10.26 -11.55 -18.18
C ILE A 475 -11.50 -10.92 -17.54
N VAL A 476 -11.76 -11.12 -16.25
CA VAL A 476 -12.97 -10.58 -15.57
C VAL A 476 -12.65 -9.77 -14.31
N LEU A 477 -11.38 -9.41 -14.09
CA LEU A 477 -10.99 -8.65 -12.90
C LEU A 477 -11.61 -7.25 -12.92
N GLU A 478 -12.35 -6.91 -11.86
CA GLU A 478 -13.06 -5.64 -11.72
C GLU A 478 -12.42 -4.72 -10.69
N LYS A 479 -11.84 -5.29 -9.63
CA LYS A 479 -11.29 -4.54 -8.51
C LYS A 479 -9.91 -5.07 -8.16
N LEU A 480 -8.91 -4.19 -8.20
CA LEU A 480 -7.54 -4.50 -7.84
C LEU A 480 -7.04 -3.48 -6.82
N SER A 481 -6.63 -3.96 -5.67
CA SER A 481 -5.93 -3.16 -4.66
C SER A 481 -4.48 -3.59 -4.58
N MET A 482 -3.57 -2.63 -4.72
CA MET A 482 -2.14 -2.80 -4.49
C MET A 482 -1.61 -1.67 -3.59
N SER A 483 -2.47 -1.08 -2.76
CA SER A 483 -2.12 0.04 -1.89
C SER A 483 -1.11 -0.33 -0.82
N ASN A 484 -0.39 0.66 -0.29
CA ASN A 484 0.61 0.47 0.78
C ASN A 484 1.69 -0.56 0.41
N ASN A 485 2.29 -0.40 -0.78
CA ASN A 485 3.46 -1.16 -1.22
C ASN A 485 4.61 -0.20 -1.59
N LEU A 486 5.66 -0.66 -2.27
CA LEU A 486 6.82 0.15 -2.68
C LEU A 486 6.89 0.28 -4.21
N LEU A 487 5.73 0.35 -4.88
CA LEU A 487 5.64 0.32 -6.34
C LEU A 487 6.20 1.58 -7.04
N GLY A 488 6.42 2.67 -6.30
CA GLY A 488 7.00 3.90 -6.81
C GLY A 488 8.43 3.75 -7.38
N LEU A 489 9.16 2.69 -7.02
CA LEU A 489 10.48 2.40 -7.60
C LEU A 489 10.42 1.69 -8.96
N ILE A 490 9.26 1.09 -9.31
CA ILE A 490 9.14 0.12 -10.40
C ILE A 490 8.23 0.66 -11.51
N LEU A 491 7.04 1.14 -11.16
CA LEU A 491 6.06 1.64 -12.14
C LEU A 491 6.61 2.75 -13.05
N PRO A 492 7.49 3.66 -12.61
CA PRO A 492 8.12 4.64 -13.51
C PRO A 492 8.94 4.03 -14.66
N SER A 493 9.42 2.79 -14.51
CA SER A 493 10.21 2.12 -15.55
C SER A 493 9.36 1.43 -16.63
N ASP A 494 8.06 1.26 -16.41
CA ASP A 494 7.14 0.66 -17.40
C ASP A 494 6.65 1.69 -18.42
N ILE A 495 7.58 2.17 -19.25
CA ILE A 495 7.33 3.20 -20.26
C ILE A 495 6.25 2.79 -21.27
N HIS A 496 6.13 1.48 -21.54
CA HIS A 496 5.17 0.94 -22.49
C HIS A 496 3.82 0.60 -21.87
N GLY A 497 3.65 0.64 -20.54
CA GLY A 497 2.41 0.28 -19.86
C GLY A 497 2.04 -1.19 -20.04
N ASN A 498 3.03 -2.07 -19.92
CA ASN A 498 2.85 -3.52 -20.08
C ASN A 498 2.25 -4.16 -18.82
N THR A 499 2.57 -3.63 -17.63
CA THR A 499 2.13 -4.19 -16.34
C THR A 499 0.62 -4.37 -16.26
N PHE A 500 -0.16 -3.38 -16.72
CA PHE A 500 -1.62 -3.42 -16.66
C PHE A 500 -2.28 -3.75 -18.00
N GLN A 501 -1.53 -4.24 -18.99
CA GLN A 501 -2.01 -4.35 -20.37
C GLN A 501 -3.20 -5.30 -20.54
N HIS A 502 -3.27 -6.34 -19.70
CA HIS A 502 -4.32 -7.37 -19.73
C HIS A 502 -5.51 -7.07 -18.82
N LEU A 503 -5.42 -6.04 -17.97
CA LEU A 503 -6.46 -5.69 -16.98
C LEU A 503 -7.61 -4.85 -17.59
N VAL A 504 -8.10 -5.27 -18.75
CA VAL A 504 -9.03 -4.49 -19.60
C VAL A 504 -10.42 -4.27 -18.98
N ASN A 505 -10.77 -5.07 -17.98
CA ASN A 505 -12.08 -5.04 -17.32
C ASN A 505 -12.07 -4.39 -15.93
N VAL A 506 -10.92 -3.90 -15.46
CA VAL A 506 -10.80 -3.27 -14.14
C VAL A 506 -11.62 -1.98 -14.10
N ILE A 507 -12.46 -1.88 -13.07
CA ILE A 507 -13.35 -0.77 -12.73
C ILE A 507 -12.73 0.07 -11.60
N LYS A 508 -12.10 -0.58 -10.61
CA LYS A 508 -11.46 0.11 -9.49
C LYS A 508 -10.01 -0.34 -9.34
N LEU A 509 -9.09 0.62 -9.37
CA LEU A 509 -7.67 0.39 -9.13
C LEU A 509 -7.21 1.27 -7.98
N ASP A 510 -6.72 0.64 -6.91
CA ASP A 510 -6.12 1.33 -5.77
C ASP A 510 -4.60 1.15 -5.78
N LEU A 511 -3.90 2.27 -5.99
CA LEU A 511 -2.45 2.42 -5.97
C LEU A 511 -2.01 3.40 -4.87
N SER A 512 -2.87 3.70 -3.89
CA SER A 512 -2.55 4.63 -2.81
C SER A 512 -1.37 4.15 -1.96
N GLN A 513 -0.67 5.07 -1.28
CA GLN A 513 0.42 4.73 -0.35
C GLN A 513 1.59 3.93 -0.98
N ASN A 514 1.93 4.17 -2.24
CA ASN A 514 2.97 3.41 -2.97
C ASN A 514 4.28 4.16 -3.18
N ARG A 515 4.41 5.38 -2.63
CA ARG A 515 5.58 6.27 -2.83
C ARG A 515 5.84 6.58 -4.31
N ILE A 516 4.80 6.60 -5.13
CA ILE A 516 4.88 6.87 -6.57
C ILE A 516 5.17 8.36 -6.77
N SER A 517 6.29 8.70 -7.39
CA SER A 517 6.62 10.08 -7.75
C SER A 517 6.14 10.46 -9.15
N ASN A 518 6.33 9.56 -10.12
CA ASN A 518 5.95 9.77 -11.52
C ASN A 518 5.29 8.51 -12.08
N LEU A 519 4.43 8.67 -13.08
CA LEU A 519 3.80 7.57 -13.80
C LEU A 519 3.97 7.78 -15.30
N PRO A 520 4.42 6.75 -16.05
CA PRO A 520 4.63 6.88 -17.49
C PRO A 520 3.34 7.18 -18.26
N HIS A 521 3.46 7.88 -19.38
CA HIS A 521 2.32 8.32 -20.20
C HIS A 521 1.35 7.17 -20.55
N GLN A 522 1.89 5.97 -20.84
CA GLN A 522 1.13 4.82 -21.34
C GLN A 522 0.71 3.81 -20.25
N ILE A 523 1.02 4.06 -18.98
CA ILE A 523 0.85 3.05 -17.91
C ILE A 523 -0.58 2.51 -17.79
N PHE A 524 -1.59 3.34 -18.07
CA PHE A 524 -3.01 2.98 -17.98
C PHE A 524 -3.70 2.81 -19.35
N LYS A 525 -2.96 2.67 -20.45
CA LYS A 525 -3.51 2.64 -21.83
C LYS A 525 -4.64 1.63 -22.07
N SER A 526 -4.59 0.50 -21.36
CA SER A 526 -5.56 -0.60 -21.49
C SER A 526 -6.78 -0.49 -20.56
N LEU A 527 -6.76 0.38 -19.55
CA LEU A 527 -7.76 0.47 -18.48
C LEU A 527 -9.01 1.26 -18.89
N ARG A 528 -9.63 0.91 -20.02
CA ARG A 528 -10.75 1.68 -20.60
C ARG A 528 -12.03 1.63 -19.78
N LYS A 529 -12.20 0.62 -18.91
CA LYS A 529 -13.38 0.47 -18.05
C LYS A 529 -13.22 1.08 -16.65
N ILE A 530 -12.07 1.67 -16.33
CA ILE A 530 -11.81 2.21 -14.99
C ILE A 530 -12.80 3.34 -14.68
N GLU A 531 -13.38 3.29 -13.49
CA GLU A 531 -14.28 4.31 -12.94
C GLU A 531 -13.62 4.99 -11.73
N ILE A 532 -12.90 4.23 -10.91
CA ILE A 532 -12.22 4.72 -9.71
C ILE A 532 -10.73 4.44 -9.83
N LEU A 533 -9.92 5.50 -9.84
CA LEU A 533 -8.47 5.42 -9.74
C LEU A 533 -8.02 6.13 -8.46
N ASP A 534 -7.47 5.36 -7.53
CA ASP A 534 -6.91 5.89 -6.29
C ASP A 534 -5.38 5.97 -6.37
N LEU A 535 -4.84 7.19 -6.31
CA LEU A 535 -3.42 7.51 -6.28
C LEU A 535 -3.08 8.35 -5.03
N SER A 536 -3.94 8.35 -4.01
CA SER A 536 -3.71 9.14 -2.80
C SER A 536 -2.50 8.69 -1.99
N ASP A 537 -1.96 9.59 -1.18
CA ASP A 537 -0.82 9.30 -0.28
C ASP A 537 0.41 8.78 -1.05
N ASN A 538 0.68 9.38 -2.21
CA ASN A 538 1.89 9.15 -3.01
C ASN A 538 2.76 10.41 -3.05
N PHE A 539 3.77 10.44 -3.92
CA PHE A 539 4.69 11.56 -4.09
C PHE A 539 4.51 12.23 -5.47
N ILE A 540 3.31 12.17 -6.04
CA ILE A 540 3.04 12.66 -7.40
C ILE A 540 3.14 14.18 -7.41
N GLU A 541 4.00 14.72 -8.28
CA GLU A 541 4.15 16.16 -8.50
C GLU A 541 3.28 16.64 -9.67
N ASN A 542 3.23 15.84 -10.75
CA ASN A 542 2.54 16.18 -12.00
C ASN A 542 1.66 15.03 -12.52
N ILE A 543 0.59 15.38 -13.22
CA ILE A 543 -0.29 14.41 -13.87
C ILE A 543 0.18 14.22 -15.33
N ASP A 544 1.19 13.36 -15.53
CA ASP A 544 1.80 13.13 -16.85
C ASP A 544 1.26 11.88 -17.57
N PHE A 545 0.54 11.02 -16.85
CA PHE A 545 -0.09 9.84 -17.43
C PHE A 545 -1.33 10.20 -18.26
N GLN A 546 -1.59 9.41 -19.30
CA GLN A 546 -2.65 9.70 -20.26
C GLN A 546 -4.04 9.35 -19.72
N LEU A 547 -4.72 10.35 -19.17
CA LEU A 547 -6.10 10.29 -18.71
C LEU A 547 -7.10 10.06 -19.85
N SER A 548 -6.80 10.52 -21.08
CA SER A 548 -7.75 10.43 -22.21
C SER A 548 -8.17 9.00 -22.58
N HIS A 549 -7.40 7.98 -22.18
CA HIS A 549 -7.74 6.56 -22.38
C HIS A 549 -8.77 6.05 -21.36
N LEU A 550 -8.90 6.72 -20.21
CA LEU A 550 -9.75 6.34 -19.09
C LEU A 550 -11.17 6.89 -19.32
N ILE A 551 -11.77 6.50 -20.44
CA ILE A 551 -13.06 7.04 -20.93
C ILE A 551 -14.23 6.83 -19.97
N LYS A 552 -14.09 5.94 -19.00
CA LYS A 552 -15.11 5.64 -17.98
C LYS A 552 -14.87 6.31 -16.63
N LEU A 553 -13.74 6.99 -16.44
CA LEU A 553 -13.31 7.53 -15.15
C LEU A 553 -14.36 8.47 -14.56
N SER A 554 -14.75 8.23 -13.32
CA SER A 554 -15.72 9.02 -12.56
C SER A 554 -15.14 9.57 -11.26
N TYR A 555 -14.10 8.94 -10.70
CA TYR A 555 -13.42 9.41 -9.51
C TYR A 555 -11.90 9.23 -9.61
N LEU A 556 -11.17 10.34 -9.47
CA LEU A 556 -9.71 10.37 -9.39
C LEU A 556 -9.26 10.92 -8.03
N ASN A 557 -8.64 10.06 -7.22
CA ASN A 557 -8.13 10.46 -5.92
C ASN A 557 -6.64 10.77 -6.01
N LEU A 558 -6.27 12.03 -5.81
CA LEU A 558 -4.89 12.52 -5.77
C LEU A 558 -4.58 13.18 -4.42
N ARG A 559 -5.38 12.88 -3.39
CA ARG A 559 -5.19 13.40 -2.04
C ARG A 559 -3.78 13.11 -1.51
N ASN A 560 -3.23 14.00 -0.68
CA ASN A 560 -1.95 13.83 0.00
C ASN A 560 -0.81 13.46 -0.97
N ASN A 561 -0.64 14.24 -2.03
CA ASN A 561 0.48 14.15 -2.96
C ASN A 561 1.33 15.44 -2.90
N LEU A 562 2.25 15.61 -3.84
CA LEU A 562 3.14 16.76 -3.95
C LEU A 562 2.72 17.73 -5.07
N ILE A 563 1.46 17.67 -5.52
CA ILE A 563 0.96 18.49 -6.63
C ILE A 563 0.91 19.96 -6.21
N THR A 564 1.57 20.82 -6.98
CA THR A 564 1.54 22.27 -6.77
C THR A 564 0.47 22.96 -7.62
N PHE A 565 0.26 22.50 -8.85
CA PHE A 565 -0.86 22.88 -9.71
C PHE A 565 -1.07 21.81 -10.79
N ILE A 566 -2.26 21.75 -11.39
CA ILE A 566 -2.50 20.87 -12.55
C ILE A 566 -2.04 21.59 -13.82
N ASN A 567 -1.11 20.98 -14.56
CA ASN A 567 -0.58 21.56 -15.79
C ASN A 567 -1.65 21.64 -16.92
N ASN A 568 -1.37 22.44 -17.95
CA ASN A 568 -2.30 22.68 -19.05
C ASN A 568 -2.70 21.41 -19.80
N GLN A 569 -1.73 20.49 -19.99
CA GLN A 569 -1.97 19.24 -20.71
C GLN A 569 -2.94 18.34 -19.94
N ALA A 570 -2.79 18.23 -18.62
CA ALA A 570 -3.69 17.48 -17.76
C ALA A 570 -5.09 18.12 -17.71
N ILE A 571 -5.20 19.46 -17.65
CA ILE A 571 -6.49 20.16 -17.71
C ILE A 571 -7.24 19.81 -19.01
N ILE A 572 -6.57 19.85 -20.16
CA ILE A 572 -7.17 19.50 -21.45
C ILE A 572 -7.68 18.05 -21.43
N GLN A 573 -6.88 17.12 -20.91
CA GLN A 573 -7.27 15.72 -20.82
C GLN A 573 -8.47 15.51 -19.88
N ILE A 574 -8.47 16.14 -18.71
CA ILE A 574 -9.56 16.09 -17.73
C ILE A 574 -10.86 16.59 -18.35
N ASN A 575 -10.84 17.76 -18.99
CA ASN A 575 -12.03 18.33 -19.65
C ASN A 575 -12.56 17.40 -20.76
N SER A 576 -11.67 16.77 -21.53
CA SER A 576 -12.06 15.84 -22.61
C SER A 576 -12.86 14.61 -22.11
N ILE A 577 -12.68 14.22 -20.84
CA ILE A 577 -13.43 13.13 -20.19
C ILE A 577 -14.79 13.65 -19.73
N VAL A 578 -14.83 14.86 -19.16
CA VAL A 578 -16.04 15.47 -18.60
C VAL A 578 -17.07 15.74 -19.69
N ASP A 579 -16.62 16.26 -20.85
CA ASP A 579 -17.47 16.51 -22.01
C ASP A 579 -18.22 15.24 -22.46
N LYS A 580 -17.66 14.06 -22.20
CA LYS A 580 -18.25 12.76 -22.56
C LYS A 580 -19.15 12.16 -21.47
N ARG A 581 -18.93 12.45 -20.17
CA ARG A 581 -19.56 11.71 -19.06
C ARG A 581 -20.23 12.54 -17.95
N LYS A 582 -20.20 13.87 -18.00
CA LYS A 582 -20.89 14.81 -17.09
C LYS A 582 -20.70 14.64 -15.57
N ASN A 583 -19.93 13.68 -15.05
CA ASN A 583 -19.79 13.43 -13.60
C ASN A 583 -18.38 12.90 -13.23
N LEU A 584 -17.32 13.65 -13.51
CA LEU A 584 -15.98 13.36 -12.98
C LEU A 584 -15.77 14.12 -11.66
N ALA A 585 -15.33 13.39 -10.64
CA ALA A 585 -14.92 13.95 -9.36
C ALA A 585 -13.41 13.79 -9.15
N ILE A 586 -12.76 14.86 -8.68
CA ILE A 586 -11.31 14.88 -8.41
C ILE A 586 -11.09 15.34 -6.97
N ASN A 587 -10.24 14.62 -6.25
CA ASN A 587 -9.81 14.98 -4.90
C ASN A 587 -8.33 15.37 -4.90
N LEU A 588 -8.03 16.63 -4.57
CA LEU A 588 -6.68 17.18 -4.47
C LEU A 588 -6.29 17.51 -3.02
N SER A 589 -7.11 17.15 -2.04
CA SER A 589 -6.91 17.59 -0.64
C SER A 589 -5.54 17.17 -0.11
N GLY A 590 -4.94 17.97 0.77
CA GLY A 590 -3.61 17.66 1.32
C GLY A 590 -2.41 17.87 0.39
N ASN A 591 -2.63 18.38 -0.84
CA ASN A 591 -1.54 18.86 -1.71
C ASN A 591 -1.15 20.31 -1.37
N LYS A 592 0.12 20.66 -1.59
CA LYS A 592 0.64 22.02 -1.37
C LYS A 592 0.46 22.88 -2.62
N LEU A 593 -0.79 23.29 -2.89
CA LEU A 593 -1.11 24.10 -4.06
C LEU A 593 -0.40 25.46 -4.01
N ILE A 594 0.21 25.88 -5.13
CA ILE A 594 0.95 27.14 -5.26
C ILE A 594 0.22 28.06 -6.23
N CYS A 595 0.14 29.34 -5.87
CA CYS A 595 -0.44 30.42 -6.66
C CYS A 595 0.68 31.34 -7.19
N THR A 596 1.17 31.02 -8.38
CA THR A 596 2.15 31.78 -9.18
C THR A 596 1.64 32.00 -10.60
N CYS A 597 2.41 32.73 -11.41
CA CYS A 597 2.11 32.94 -12.84
C CYS A 597 1.98 31.65 -13.63
N GLU A 598 2.72 30.59 -13.27
CA GLU A 598 2.63 29.29 -13.93
C GLU A 598 1.29 28.58 -13.65
N SER A 599 0.77 28.75 -12.44
CA SER A 599 -0.51 28.16 -12.00
C SER A 599 -1.76 28.95 -12.42
N GLN A 600 -1.61 30.09 -13.11
CA GLN A 600 -2.72 31.00 -13.44
C GLN A 600 -3.88 30.28 -14.15
N LYS A 601 -3.56 29.43 -15.14
CA LYS A 601 -4.56 28.64 -15.88
C LYS A 601 -5.25 27.58 -15.03
N PHE A 602 -4.51 26.97 -14.09
CA PHE A 602 -5.09 26.03 -13.12
C PHE A 602 -6.08 26.72 -12.18
N ILE A 603 -5.75 27.93 -11.72
CA ILE A 603 -6.61 28.72 -10.84
C ILE A 603 -7.89 29.14 -11.56
N ASP A 604 -7.77 29.60 -12.81
CA ASP A 604 -8.93 29.92 -13.65
C ASP A 604 -9.82 28.70 -13.89
N TRP A 605 -9.20 27.56 -14.24
CA TRP A 605 -9.90 26.29 -14.39
C TRP A 605 -10.60 25.86 -13.09
N MET A 606 -9.96 25.98 -11.92
CA MET A 606 -10.59 25.69 -10.63
C MET A 606 -11.85 26.56 -10.39
N GLY A 607 -11.94 27.75 -10.98
CA GLY A 607 -13.11 28.62 -10.87
C GLY A 607 -14.25 28.26 -11.81
N SER A 608 -13.92 27.92 -13.05
CA SER A 608 -14.88 27.71 -14.15
C SER A 608 -15.22 26.25 -14.45
N THR A 609 -14.47 25.29 -13.88
CA THR A 609 -14.63 23.86 -14.20
C THR A 609 -15.99 23.29 -13.78
N SER A 610 -16.55 22.43 -14.63
CA SER A 610 -17.71 21.58 -14.34
C SER A 610 -17.35 20.29 -13.59
N VAL A 611 -16.06 20.01 -13.39
CA VAL A 611 -15.57 18.87 -12.59
C VAL A 611 -15.96 19.05 -11.13
N HIS A 612 -16.44 17.98 -10.50
CA HIS A 612 -16.72 17.99 -9.07
C HIS A 612 -15.41 17.90 -8.26
N ILE A 613 -14.92 19.03 -7.76
CA ILE A 613 -13.74 19.07 -6.90
C ILE A 613 -14.15 18.75 -5.45
N ALA A 614 -13.70 17.62 -4.92
CA ALA A 614 -14.04 17.17 -3.58
C ALA A 614 -13.56 18.19 -2.52
N ASN A 615 -14.47 18.64 -1.65
CA ASN A 615 -14.21 19.66 -0.63
C ASN A 615 -13.64 20.98 -1.18
N LYS A 616 -14.09 21.43 -2.35
CA LYS A 616 -13.63 22.67 -3.04
C LYS A 616 -13.44 23.89 -2.13
N THR A 617 -14.27 24.07 -1.11
CA THR A 617 -14.22 25.20 -0.18
C THR A 617 -13.04 25.19 0.78
N HIS A 618 -12.37 24.05 0.95
CA HIS A 618 -11.27 23.87 1.92
C HIS A 618 -9.88 23.95 1.27
N TYR A 619 -9.79 24.24 -0.03
CA TYR A 619 -8.49 24.42 -0.68
C TYR A 619 -7.90 25.79 -0.40
N PHE A 620 -6.61 25.78 -0.10
CA PHE A 620 -5.76 26.96 0.03
C PHE A 620 -4.63 26.83 -0.98
N CYS A 621 -4.21 27.95 -1.55
CA CYS A 621 -2.98 28.04 -2.30
C CYS A 621 -2.00 29.00 -1.62
N GLN A 622 -0.71 28.74 -1.78
CA GLN A 622 0.36 29.56 -1.25
C GLN A 622 0.91 30.50 -2.34
N LEU A 623 0.94 31.81 -2.09
CA LEU A 623 1.57 32.79 -2.99
C LEU A 623 3.11 32.74 -2.89
N SER A 624 3.78 33.37 -3.86
CA SER A 624 5.23 33.63 -3.84
C SER A 624 5.71 34.32 -2.54
N THR A 625 4.85 35.14 -1.94
CA THR A 625 5.07 35.83 -0.66
C THR A 625 4.99 34.91 0.57
N GLY A 626 4.53 33.66 0.42
CA GLY A 626 4.28 32.71 1.51
C GLY A 626 2.88 32.81 2.13
N GLU A 627 2.08 33.81 1.76
CA GLU A 627 0.70 33.95 2.23
C GLU A 627 -0.18 32.82 1.70
N ARG A 628 -1.05 32.27 2.56
CA ARG A 628 -2.03 31.24 2.18
C ARG A 628 -3.40 31.88 1.92
N VAL A 629 -3.89 31.74 0.70
CA VAL A 629 -5.18 32.30 0.28
C VAL A 629 -6.17 31.18 -0.04
N GLN A 630 -7.39 31.32 0.47
CA GLN A 630 -8.45 30.35 0.24
C GLN A 630 -8.99 30.45 -1.19
N MET A 631 -9.12 29.31 -1.88
CA MET A 631 -9.59 29.25 -3.27
C MET A 631 -11.11 29.48 -3.45
N LYS A 632 -11.80 30.00 -2.42
CA LYS A 632 -13.23 30.36 -2.50
C LYS A 632 -13.46 31.67 -3.26
N HIS A 633 -12.47 32.58 -3.26
CA HIS A 633 -12.58 33.93 -3.83
C HIS A 633 -11.66 34.10 -5.06
N ILE A 634 -11.88 33.26 -6.07
CA ILE A 634 -11.03 33.19 -7.29
C ILE A 634 -10.91 34.52 -8.04
N PRO A 635 -11.96 35.36 -8.21
CA PRO A 635 -11.82 36.62 -8.94
C PRO A 635 -10.80 37.59 -8.29
N LYS A 636 -10.79 37.71 -6.96
CA LYS A 636 -9.84 38.55 -6.24
C LYS A 636 -8.41 38.02 -6.39
N LEU A 637 -8.24 36.71 -6.22
CA LEU A 637 -6.97 36.01 -6.40
C LEU A 637 -6.40 36.20 -7.81
N PHE A 638 -7.27 36.09 -8.84
CA PHE A 638 -6.89 36.29 -10.23
C PHE A 638 -6.41 37.72 -10.49
N THR A 639 -7.13 38.74 -10.00
CA THR A 639 -6.69 40.14 -10.18
C THR A 639 -5.36 40.46 -9.50
N THR A 640 -5.04 39.80 -8.38
CA THR A 640 -3.74 39.94 -7.71
C THR A 640 -2.63 39.30 -8.55
N LEU A 641 -2.85 38.06 -9.02
CA LEU A 641 -1.89 37.34 -9.85
C LEU A 641 -1.66 38.03 -11.20
N GLU A 642 -2.71 38.53 -11.84
CA GLU A 642 -2.61 39.23 -13.13
C GLU A 642 -1.68 40.45 -13.02
N LYS A 643 -1.76 41.21 -11.92
CA LYS A 643 -0.85 42.34 -11.65
C LYS A 643 0.59 41.92 -11.37
N GLU A 644 0.82 40.80 -10.69
CA GLU A 644 2.19 40.29 -10.48
C GLU A 644 2.79 39.69 -11.76
N CYS A 645 1.94 39.09 -12.60
CA CYS A 645 2.36 38.38 -13.81
C CYS A 645 2.38 39.25 -15.06
N THR A 646 1.95 40.52 -14.98
CA THR A 646 2.13 41.47 -16.08
C THR A 646 3.61 41.64 -16.38
N SER A 647 4.04 41.00 -17.45
CA SER A 647 5.41 41.06 -17.92
C SER A 647 5.71 42.44 -18.47
N TYR A 648 6.60 43.18 -17.79
CA TYR A 648 7.11 44.47 -18.27
C TYR A 648 7.95 44.36 -19.55
N VAL A 649 8.12 43.16 -20.13
CA VAL A 649 8.93 42.91 -21.34
C VAL A 649 8.51 43.79 -22.51
N ILE A 650 7.21 44.05 -22.70
CA ILE A 650 6.75 44.93 -23.79
C ILE A 650 7.16 46.39 -23.52
N LEU A 651 7.08 46.84 -22.26
CA LEU A 651 7.49 48.17 -21.84
C LEU A 651 9.01 48.36 -21.91
N THR A 652 9.78 47.38 -21.43
CA THR A 652 11.26 47.43 -21.43
C THR A 652 11.84 47.27 -22.83
N SER A 653 11.28 46.40 -23.68
CA SER A 653 11.66 46.32 -25.09
C SER A 653 11.31 47.59 -25.86
N GLY A 654 10.15 48.20 -25.60
CA GLY A 654 9.78 49.50 -26.18
C GLY A 654 10.76 50.61 -25.79
N LEU A 655 11.15 50.70 -24.51
CA LEU A 655 12.13 51.68 -24.02
C LEU A 655 13.52 51.46 -24.63
N LEU A 656 13.99 50.21 -24.74
CA LEU A 656 15.27 49.88 -25.37
C LEU A 656 15.29 50.26 -26.85
N VAL A 657 14.23 49.92 -27.60
CA VAL A 657 14.12 50.30 -29.02
C VAL A 657 14.12 51.82 -29.18
N SER A 658 13.37 52.55 -28.36
CA SER A 658 13.34 54.02 -28.39
C SER A 658 14.71 54.63 -28.07
N LEU A 659 15.42 54.10 -27.07
CA LEU A 659 16.75 54.58 -26.70
C LEU A 659 17.77 54.31 -27.82
N SER A 660 17.74 53.13 -28.43
CA SER A 660 18.59 52.80 -29.58
C SER A 660 18.31 53.72 -30.77
N LEU A 661 17.04 54.01 -31.07
CA LEU A 661 16.65 54.93 -32.15
C LEU A 661 17.17 56.35 -31.88
N PHE A 662 17.05 56.83 -30.65
CA PHE A 662 17.59 58.12 -30.24
C PHE A 662 19.12 58.19 -30.38
N ILE A 663 19.82 57.15 -29.93
CA ILE A 663 21.29 57.06 -30.07
C ILE A 663 21.70 57.03 -31.54
N ILE A 664 20.99 56.30 -32.40
CA ILE A 664 21.26 56.25 -33.85
C ILE A 664 21.08 57.63 -34.47
N VAL A 665 20.00 58.35 -34.15
CA VAL A 665 19.78 59.73 -34.62
C VAL A 665 20.88 60.67 -34.15
N LEU A 666 21.30 60.56 -32.88
CA LEU A 666 22.43 61.32 -32.34
C LEU A 666 23.73 61.01 -33.08
N ILE A 667 24.06 59.74 -33.28
CA ILE A 667 25.27 59.33 -34.01
C ILE A 667 25.21 59.81 -35.46
N MET A 668 24.07 59.69 -36.14
CA MET A 668 23.90 60.23 -37.49
C MET A 668 24.10 61.74 -37.51
N GLY A 669 23.56 62.46 -36.52
CA GLY A 669 23.77 63.91 -36.36
C GLY A 669 25.23 64.28 -36.14
N VAL A 670 25.93 63.57 -35.25
CA VAL A 670 27.36 63.78 -34.97
C VAL A 670 28.22 63.45 -36.20
N CYS A 671 28.00 62.29 -36.83
CA CYS A 671 28.69 61.88 -38.05
C CYS A 671 28.47 62.87 -39.19
N TYR A 672 27.25 63.41 -39.35
CA TYR A 672 26.96 64.45 -40.34
C TYR A 672 27.67 65.77 -40.00
N ARG A 673 27.61 66.21 -38.74
CA ARG A 673 28.27 67.44 -38.25
C ARG A 673 29.78 67.42 -38.45
N PHE A 674 30.42 66.25 -38.34
CA PHE A 674 31.87 66.07 -38.48
C PHE A 674 32.27 65.33 -39.77
N ARG A 675 31.39 65.21 -40.76
CA ARG A 675 31.61 64.38 -41.96
C ARG A 675 32.88 64.68 -42.74
N TRP A 676 33.28 65.96 -42.83
CA TRP A 676 34.50 66.36 -43.54
C TRP A 676 35.76 65.99 -42.76
N LYS A 677 35.74 66.15 -41.43
CA LYS A 677 36.80 65.67 -40.54
C LYS A 677 36.97 64.15 -40.65
N LEU A 678 35.87 63.40 -40.55
CA LEU A 678 35.89 61.94 -40.63
C LEU A 678 36.40 61.44 -41.98
N ARG A 679 35.98 62.07 -43.10
CA ARG A 679 36.49 61.74 -44.44
C ARG A 679 37.99 62.01 -44.55
N TYR A 680 38.46 63.17 -44.09
CA TYR A 680 39.88 63.52 -44.11
C TYR A 680 40.71 62.51 -43.29
N CYS A 681 40.31 62.21 -42.04
CA CYS A 681 40.98 61.20 -41.22
C CYS A 681 40.99 59.81 -41.89
N TYR A 682 39.88 59.38 -42.51
CA TYR A 682 39.81 58.11 -43.23
C TYR A 682 40.84 58.03 -44.37
N TYR A 683 40.91 59.06 -45.21
CA TYR A 683 41.86 59.08 -46.33
C TYR A 683 43.31 59.20 -45.85
N MET A 684 43.58 59.99 -44.82
CA MET A 684 44.92 60.08 -44.20
C MET A 684 45.39 58.74 -43.62
N VAL A 685 44.54 58.05 -42.85
CA VAL A 685 44.87 56.71 -42.33
C VAL A 685 45.07 55.72 -43.47
N LYS A 686 44.25 55.76 -44.51
CA LYS A 686 44.39 54.88 -45.68
C LYS A 686 45.72 55.12 -46.43
N ILE A 687 46.17 56.37 -46.54
CA ILE A 687 47.46 56.74 -47.12
C ILE A 687 48.59 56.18 -46.23
N LYS A 688 48.59 56.49 -44.92
CA LYS A 688 49.58 56.01 -43.94
C LYS A 688 49.61 54.47 -43.81
N SER A 689 48.47 53.80 -44.01
CA SER A 689 48.35 52.33 -43.94
C SER A 689 48.80 51.62 -45.23
N ARG A 690 48.76 52.29 -46.39
CA ARG A 690 49.27 51.72 -47.66
C ARG A 690 50.78 51.94 -47.82
N SER A 691 51.35 52.96 -47.18
CA SER A 691 52.79 53.15 -47.04
C SER A 691 53.36 52.17 -46.01
N LYS A 692 53.57 50.90 -46.38
CA LYS A 692 54.39 49.96 -45.60
C LYS A 692 55.88 50.21 -45.88
N ILE A 693 56.49 51.21 -45.24
CA ILE A 693 57.95 51.37 -45.09
C ILE A 693 58.23 52.00 -43.69
N PRO A 694 59.31 51.62 -42.96
CA PRO A 694 59.52 51.91 -41.53
C PRO A 694 59.85 53.38 -41.24
N GLN A 695 59.81 53.73 -39.94
CA GLN A 695 60.33 54.98 -39.36
C GLN A 695 61.56 55.49 -40.13
N ILE A 696 61.40 56.62 -40.81
CA ILE A 696 62.49 57.51 -41.21
C ILE A 696 62.32 58.76 -40.36
N ASP A 697 63.43 59.18 -39.77
CA ASP A 697 63.58 60.28 -38.84
C ASP A 697 62.90 61.58 -39.30
N GLU A 698 62.42 62.34 -38.32
CA GLU A 698 61.60 63.56 -38.40
C GLU A 698 62.28 64.80 -39.03
N ASP A 699 63.38 64.68 -39.79
CA ASP A 699 64.26 65.84 -40.03
C ASP A 699 64.54 66.31 -41.48
N GLU A 700 63.75 65.90 -42.49
CA GLU A 700 63.67 66.70 -43.74
C GLU A 700 62.22 66.75 -44.28
N ASN A 701 61.50 67.84 -43.97
CA ASN A 701 60.20 68.20 -44.57
C ASN A 701 60.36 68.60 -46.05
N GLU A 702 60.85 67.70 -46.90
CA GLU A 702 60.91 67.96 -48.34
C GLU A 702 59.59 67.55 -49.00
N TYR A 703 58.69 68.52 -49.15
CA TYR A 703 57.44 68.33 -49.90
C TYR A 703 57.76 67.97 -51.35
N MET A 704 57.02 67.01 -51.91
CA MET A 704 57.17 66.58 -53.31
C MET A 704 56.84 67.71 -54.29
N TYR A 705 55.89 68.56 -53.91
CA TYR A 705 55.45 69.72 -54.67
C TYR A 705 55.43 70.95 -53.78
N ASP A 706 55.65 72.12 -54.38
CA ASP A 706 55.54 73.38 -53.66
C ASP A 706 54.08 73.82 -53.60
N VAL A 707 53.30 73.57 -54.66
CA VAL A 707 51.91 74.00 -54.74
C VAL A 707 51.03 72.96 -55.42
N PHE A 708 49.93 72.55 -54.77
CA PHE A 708 48.81 71.87 -55.42
C PHE A 708 47.85 72.91 -55.97
N VAL A 709 47.54 72.85 -57.28
CA VAL A 709 46.60 73.78 -57.92
C VAL A 709 45.27 73.07 -58.14
N SER A 710 44.24 73.55 -57.47
CA SER A 710 42.85 73.12 -57.61
C SER A 710 42.10 74.09 -58.52
N TYR A 711 41.59 73.59 -59.64
CA TYR A 711 40.93 74.39 -60.68
C TYR A 711 39.85 73.58 -61.38
N ALA A 712 38.82 74.24 -61.93
CA ALA A 712 37.78 73.57 -62.69
C ALA A 712 38.30 73.13 -64.06
N ASP A 713 37.74 72.05 -64.61
CA ASP A 713 38.19 71.53 -65.91
C ASP A 713 38.02 72.54 -67.06
N ASP A 714 37.03 73.43 -66.96
CA ASP A 714 36.77 74.52 -67.90
C ASP A 714 37.88 75.60 -67.87
N ASP A 715 38.57 75.78 -66.74
CA ASP A 715 39.61 76.81 -66.53
C ASP A 715 41.02 76.32 -66.93
N ARG A 716 41.10 75.12 -67.53
CA ARG A 716 42.37 74.46 -67.86
C ARG A 716 43.26 75.28 -68.78
N SER A 717 42.67 76.01 -69.72
CA SER A 717 43.41 76.85 -70.68
C SER A 717 44.26 77.87 -69.94
N PHE A 718 43.70 78.60 -68.98
CA PHE A 718 44.41 79.56 -68.14
C PHE A 718 45.53 78.88 -67.32
N VAL A 719 45.20 77.78 -66.64
CA VAL A 719 46.16 77.09 -65.76
C VAL A 719 47.38 76.55 -66.53
N HIS A 720 47.19 75.97 -67.71
CA HIS A 720 48.29 75.37 -68.47
C HIS A 720 49.10 76.37 -69.30
N THR A 721 48.47 77.44 -69.81
CA THR A 721 49.15 78.40 -70.69
C THR A 721 49.83 79.54 -69.94
N GLN A 722 49.20 80.03 -68.87
CA GLN A 722 49.68 81.19 -68.11
C GLN A 722 50.25 80.77 -66.75
N LEU A 723 49.44 80.14 -65.90
CA LEU A 723 49.85 79.84 -64.52
C LEU A 723 51.05 78.89 -64.43
N LEU A 724 51.07 77.83 -65.25
CA LEU A 724 52.19 76.89 -65.33
C LEU A 724 53.45 77.55 -65.89
N GLN A 725 53.32 78.35 -66.95
CA GLN A 725 54.45 79.05 -67.57
C GLN A 725 55.13 79.99 -66.57
N THR A 726 54.35 80.80 -65.85
CA THR A 726 54.87 81.80 -64.90
C THR A 726 55.36 81.18 -63.59
N LEU A 727 54.63 80.24 -62.98
CA LEU A 727 55.02 79.69 -61.67
C LEU A 727 56.09 78.59 -61.79
N GLU A 728 55.94 77.63 -62.71
CA GLU A 728 56.82 76.46 -62.80
C GLU A 728 58.07 76.74 -63.66
N LYS A 729 57.92 77.31 -64.87
CA LYS A 729 59.06 77.51 -65.78
C LYS A 729 59.88 78.76 -65.50
N GLU A 730 59.23 79.88 -65.20
CA GLU A 730 59.91 81.17 -64.98
C GLU A 730 60.41 81.35 -63.54
N ASN A 731 59.70 80.79 -62.55
CA ASN A 731 59.97 81.00 -61.12
C ASN A 731 60.38 79.75 -60.33
N GLY A 732 60.40 78.57 -60.96
CA GLY A 732 60.91 77.31 -60.39
C GLY A 732 60.03 76.64 -59.33
N ILE A 733 58.74 76.97 -59.25
CA ILE A 733 57.80 76.40 -58.26
C ILE A 733 57.24 75.07 -58.80
N ARG A 734 57.43 73.96 -58.07
CA ARG A 734 56.95 72.63 -58.49
C ARG A 734 55.44 72.52 -58.28
N LEU A 735 54.67 72.42 -59.38
CA LEU A 735 53.21 72.36 -59.33
C LEU A 735 52.68 70.91 -59.38
N CYS A 736 51.67 70.61 -58.58
CA CYS A 736 50.86 69.40 -58.68
C CYS A 736 49.52 69.72 -59.35
N LEU A 737 49.25 69.13 -60.53
CA LEU A 737 48.01 69.31 -61.29
C LEU A 737 47.25 67.99 -61.43
N HIS A 738 45.93 67.99 -61.22
CA HIS A 738 45.12 66.76 -61.17
C HIS A 738 45.11 65.95 -62.49
N LYS A 739 45.18 66.58 -63.67
CA LYS A 739 45.27 65.84 -64.96
C LYS A 739 46.67 65.35 -65.31
N ARG A 740 47.71 65.86 -64.64
CA ARG A 740 49.12 65.57 -64.93
C ARG A 740 49.71 64.57 -63.95
N ASN A 741 49.43 64.75 -62.66
CA ASN A 741 50.16 64.11 -61.57
C ASN A 741 49.35 63.02 -60.84
N PHE A 742 48.05 62.89 -61.10
CA PHE A 742 47.26 61.84 -60.47
C PHE A 742 47.57 60.48 -61.11
N LEU A 743 47.87 59.49 -60.27
CA LEU A 743 48.22 58.16 -60.72
C LEU A 743 46.97 57.40 -61.18
N PRO A 744 46.94 56.86 -62.41
CA PRO A 744 45.87 55.99 -62.87
C PRO A 744 45.80 54.72 -62.00
N GLY A 745 44.60 54.33 -61.57
CA GLY A 745 44.38 53.16 -60.72
C GLY A 745 44.17 53.45 -59.22
N ASN A 746 44.51 54.65 -58.75
CA ASN A 746 44.11 55.12 -57.42
C ASN A 746 42.73 55.80 -57.45
N ASP A 747 41.99 55.74 -56.34
CA ASP A 747 40.74 56.49 -56.24
C ASP A 747 41.00 58.01 -56.19
N ILE A 748 40.13 58.77 -56.86
CA ILE A 748 40.25 60.21 -57.06
C ILE A 748 40.41 60.95 -55.73
N ALA A 749 39.64 60.56 -54.70
CA ALA A 749 39.71 61.17 -53.38
C ALA A 749 41.07 60.95 -52.69
N THR A 750 41.66 59.75 -52.82
CA THR A 750 43.01 59.47 -52.31
C THR A 750 44.06 60.26 -53.10
N ASN A 751 43.96 60.32 -54.43
CA ASN A 751 44.87 61.14 -55.26
C ASN A 751 44.83 62.62 -54.87
N ILE A 752 43.63 63.17 -54.65
CA ILE A 752 43.43 64.55 -54.17
C ILE A 752 44.08 64.75 -52.80
N THR A 753 43.77 63.86 -51.84
CA THR A 753 44.25 64.02 -50.46
C THR A 753 45.77 63.87 -50.39
N SER A 754 46.36 62.93 -51.15
CA SER A 754 47.82 62.78 -51.27
C SER A 754 48.47 63.98 -51.97
N ALA A 755 47.85 64.53 -53.01
CA ALA A 755 48.37 65.72 -53.70
C ALA A 755 48.41 66.93 -52.78
N ILE A 756 47.38 67.14 -51.96
CA ILE A 756 47.33 68.19 -50.94
C ILE A 756 48.41 67.96 -49.88
N HIS A 757 48.49 66.75 -49.31
CA HIS A 757 49.42 66.44 -48.23
C HIS A 757 50.90 66.55 -48.65
N ASN A 758 51.22 66.12 -49.87
CA ASN A 758 52.57 66.15 -50.44
C ASN A 758 52.93 67.51 -51.05
N SER A 759 52.02 68.49 -51.00
CA SER A 759 52.26 69.86 -51.48
C SER A 759 52.40 70.83 -50.31
N ARG A 760 53.36 71.76 -50.40
CA ARG A 760 53.60 72.73 -49.33
C ARG A 760 52.44 73.72 -49.15
N LYS A 761 51.82 74.16 -50.25
CA LYS A 761 50.65 75.04 -50.28
C LYS A 761 49.58 74.50 -51.24
N THR A 762 48.33 74.85 -51.02
CA THR A 762 47.22 74.58 -51.97
C THR A 762 46.67 75.91 -52.48
N VAL A 763 46.67 76.09 -53.79
CA VAL A 763 46.08 77.24 -54.49
C VAL A 763 44.79 76.80 -55.15
N VAL A 764 43.72 77.55 -54.89
CA VAL A 764 42.42 77.31 -55.50
C VAL A 764 42.11 78.44 -56.48
N ILE A 765 41.89 78.10 -57.74
CA ILE A 765 41.42 79.06 -58.76
C ILE A 765 39.89 79.10 -58.70
N MET A 766 39.37 80.21 -58.17
CA MET A 766 37.95 80.40 -57.89
C MET A 766 37.25 81.04 -59.09
N THR A 767 36.40 80.25 -59.74
CA THR A 767 35.53 80.63 -60.86
C THR A 767 34.10 80.15 -60.60
N TYR A 768 33.14 80.58 -61.43
CA TYR A 768 31.78 80.06 -61.37
C TYR A 768 31.72 78.53 -61.59
N HIS A 769 32.59 78.02 -62.48
CA HIS A 769 32.72 76.59 -62.78
C HIS A 769 33.28 75.82 -61.59
N TYR A 770 34.23 76.40 -60.84
CA TYR A 770 34.78 75.81 -59.64
C TYR A 770 33.72 75.59 -58.55
N LEU A 771 32.89 76.60 -58.29
CA LEU A 771 31.84 76.54 -57.26
C LEU A 771 30.76 75.49 -57.54
N LYS A 772 30.51 75.17 -58.81
CA LYS A 772 29.55 74.13 -59.23
C LYS A 772 30.12 72.71 -59.21
N SER A 773 31.44 72.55 -59.28
CA SER A 773 32.07 71.24 -59.38
C SER A 773 32.14 70.54 -58.01
N TYR A 774 31.56 69.34 -57.93
CA TYR A 774 31.64 68.50 -56.73
C TYR A 774 33.08 68.18 -56.33
N TRP A 775 33.94 67.86 -57.30
CA TRP A 775 35.33 67.49 -57.04
C TRP A 775 36.17 68.69 -56.61
N CYS A 776 35.96 69.86 -57.22
CA CYS A 776 36.60 71.11 -56.78
C CYS A 776 36.21 71.45 -55.34
N MET A 777 34.92 71.35 -55.01
CA MET A 777 34.45 71.58 -53.64
C MET A 777 34.97 70.53 -52.65
N PHE A 778 35.20 69.30 -53.10
CA PHE A 778 35.86 68.25 -52.31
C PHE A 778 37.33 68.58 -52.06
N GLU A 779 38.07 69.00 -53.09
CA GLU A 779 39.48 69.44 -53.00
C GLU A 779 39.62 70.61 -52.02
N PHE A 780 38.80 71.65 -52.15
CA PHE A 780 38.76 72.78 -51.21
C PHE A 780 38.52 72.32 -49.78
N ASN A 781 37.51 71.47 -49.54
CA ASN A 781 37.21 71.02 -48.18
C ASN A 781 38.31 70.11 -47.61
N MET A 782 38.98 69.29 -48.42
CA MET A 782 40.14 68.50 -47.99
C MET A 782 41.33 69.39 -47.64
N ALA A 783 41.65 70.39 -48.47
CA ALA A 783 42.74 71.32 -48.23
C ALA A 783 42.51 72.15 -46.96
N ARG A 784 41.26 72.54 -46.71
CA ARG A 784 40.87 73.19 -45.45
C ARG A 784 41.05 72.27 -44.23
N MET A 785 40.70 70.98 -44.33
CA MET A 785 40.94 70.04 -43.22
C MET A 785 42.45 69.82 -42.98
N GLU A 786 43.28 69.73 -44.02
CA GLU A 786 44.74 69.64 -43.90
C GLU A 786 45.33 70.84 -43.15
N SER A 787 44.94 72.06 -43.53
CA SER A 787 45.38 73.31 -42.88
C SER A 787 45.01 73.33 -41.38
N ILE A 788 43.81 72.87 -41.03
CA ILE A 788 43.34 72.87 -39.63
C ILE A 788 43.99 71.77 -38.78
N TYR A 789 44.14 70.54 -39.30
CA TYR A 789 44.49 69.38 -38.48
C TYR A 789 45.95 68.96 -38.54
N GLU A 790 46.60 69.01 -39.70
CA GLU A 790 48.00 68.58 -39.84
C GLU A 790 48.95 69.78 -39.74
N ARG A 791 48.48 70.98 -40.10
CA ARG A 791 49.29 72.21 -40.20
C ARG A 791 48.99 73.26 -39.13
N ASN A 792 48.29 72.90 -38.03
CA ASN A 792 48.01 73.79 -36.88
C ASN A 792 47.46 75.19 -37.24
N ASN A 793 46.57 75.31 -38.22
CA ASN A 793 46.03 76.57 -38.76
C ASN A 793 47.08 77.49 -39.41
N GLU A 794 48.19 76.95 -39.91
CA GLU A 794 49.04 77.70 -40.83
C GLU A 794 48.25 78.08 -42.10
N ASN A 795 48.58 79.23 -42.69
CA ASN A 795 47.99 79.69 -43.94
C ASN A 795 48.53 78.88 -45.13
N VAL A 796 47.97 77.69 -45.31
CA VAL A 796 48.41 76.71 -46.32
C VAL A 796 47.48 76.68 -47.55
N LEU A 797 46.29 77.28 -47.44
CA LEU A 797 45.27 77.36 -48.49
C LEU A 797 45.13 78.82 -48.96
N PHE A 798 45.36 79.06 -50.24
CA PHE A 798 45.22 80.37 -50.88
C PHE A 798 44.14 80.34 -51.95
N LEU A 799 43.27 81.34 -51.93
CA LEU A 799 42.22 81.51 -52.95
C LEU A 799 42.67 82.53 -53.98
N VAL A 800 42.67 82.17 -55.26
CA VAL A 800 42.82 83.11 -56.37
C VAL A 800 41.45 83.35 -56.96
N VAL A 801 40.89 84.53 -56.72
CA VAL A 801 39.58 84.92 -57.27
C VAL A 801 39.79 85.38 -58.70
N PHE A 802 39.52 84.49 -59.66
CA PHE A 802 39.82 84.73 -61.08
C PHE A 802 38.75 85.58 -61.79
N GLU A 803 37.50 85.50 -61.31
CA GLU A 803 36.36 86.24 -61.86
C GLU A 803 35.64 87.00 -60.74
N GLN A 804 34.95 88.09 -61.09
CA GLN A 804 34.09 88.80 -60.13
C GLN A 804 32.85 87.97 -59.80
N ILE A 805 32.90 87.28 -58.65
CA ILE A 805 31.79 86.48 -58.12
C ILE A 805 31.12 87.26 -56.98
N SER A 806 29.80 87.36 -57.01
CA SER A 806 29.03 88.01 -55.94
C SER A 806 29.22 87.27 -54.62
N ALA A 807 29.39 88.02 -53.53
CA ALA A 807 29.54 87.45 -52.18
C ALA A 807 28.38 86.52 -51.75
N ARG A 808 27.20 86.67 -52.39
CA ARG A 808 26.01 85.82 -52.13
C ARG A 808 26.14 84.42 -52.71
N ASP A 809 26.97 84.25 -53.73
CA ASP A 809 27.14 82.98 -54.43
C ASP A 809 28.24 82.12 -53.78
N PHE A 810 29.03 82.68 -52.86
CA PHE A 810 29.99 81.92 -52.07
C PHE A 810 29.31 81.11 -50.98
N PRO A 811 29.60 79.79 -50.89
CA PRO A 811 29.25 79.00 -49.72
C PRO A 811 29.86 79.57 -48.44
N LEU A 812 29.15 79.44 -47.30
CA LEU A 812 29.60 79.97 -45.99
C LEU A 812 31.03 79.58 -45.62
N HIS A 813 31.45 78.35 -45.94
CA HIS A 813 32.80 77.85 -45.64
C HIS A 813 33.92 78.51 -46.46
N ILE A 814 33.58 79.14 -47.59
CA ILE A 814 34.52 79.88 -48.42
C ILE A 814 34.63 81.32 -47.92
N LEU A 815 33.50 81.91 -47.51
CA LEU A 815 33.47 83.25 -46.90
C LEU A 815 34.35 83.33 -45.65
N GLU A 816 34.39 82.28 -44.82
CA GLU A 816 35.30 82.18 -43.66
C GLU A 816 36.79 82.31 -44.06
N VAL A 817 37.20 81.71 -45.19
CA VAL A 817 38.58 81.75 -45.70
C VAL A 817 38.90 83.08 -46.39
N VAL A 818 37.91 83.70 -47.03
CA VAL A 818 38.04 85.06 -47.57
C VAL A 818 38.23 86.07 -46.43
N GLN A 819 37.51 85.89 -45.31
CA GLN A 819 37.65 86.71 -44.11
C GLN A 819 39.01 86.58 -43.41
N SER A 820 39.71 85.45 -43.55
CA SER A 820 41.08 85.27 -43.05
C SER A 820 42.15 85.92 -43.94
N GLN A 821 41.75 86.74 -44.93
CA GLN A 821 42.61 87.45 -45.88
C GLN A 821 43.57 86.56 -46.69
N SER A 822 43.25 85.28 -46.86
CA SER A 822 44.05 84.33 -47.63
C SER A 822 43.58 84.25 -49.09
N TYR A 823 43.35 85.39 -49.74
CA TYR A 823 42.94 85.45 -51.14
C TYR A 823 43.66 86.55 -51.93
N ILE A 824 43.80 86.33 -53.24
CA ILE A 824 44.39 87.25 -54.20
C ILE A 824 43.39 87.38 -55.36
N GLU A 825 43.02 88.59 -55.71
CA GLU A 825 42.12 88.86 -56.86
C GLU A 825 42.93 88.95 -58.15
N PHE A 826 42.43 88.33 -59.21
CA PHE A 826 43.00 88.48 -60.54
C PHE A 826 42.61 89.87 -61.11
N PRO A 827 43.57 90.65 -61.61
CA PRO A 827 43.34 92.02 -62.05
C PRO A 827 42.59 92.08 -63.39
N ASN A 828 41.89 93.19 -63.64
CA ASN A 828 41.16 93.43 -64.89
C ASN A 828 41.96 94.30 -65.90
N ASP A 829 43.20 94.68 -65.56
CA ASP A 829 44.05 95.62 -66.30
C ASP A 829 45.51 95.11 -66.45
N GLU A 830 46.15 95.38 -67.60
CA GLU A 830 47.49 94.86 -67.95
C GLU A 830 48.62 95.30 -66.97
N GLN A 831 48.45 96.42 -66.25
CA GLN A 831 49.42 96.85 -65.23
C GLN A 831 49.28 96.07 -63.91
N GLY A 832 48.06 95.60 -63.60
CA GLY A 832 47.77 94.76 -62.45
C GLY A 832 48.38 93.37 -62.55
N ASP A 833 48.52 92.82 -63.76
CA ASP A 833 49.06 91.46 -63.99
C ASP A 833 50.45 91.26 -63.35
N VAL A 834 51.35 92.24 -63.50
CA VAL A 834 52.72 92.14 -62.94
C VAL A 834 52.70 92.13 -61.41
N VAL A 835 51.76 92.86 -60.80
CA VAL A 835 51.61 92.92 -59.33
C VAL A 835 50.99 91.62 -58.81
N PHE A 836 49.96 91.11 -59.49
CA PHE A 836 49.33 89.84 -59.17
C PHE A 836 50.34 88.68 -59.18
N TRP A 837 51.09 88.52 -60.26
CA TRP A 837 52.06 87.43 -60.37
C TRP A 837 53.18 87.53 -59.34
N ARG A 838 53.64 88.75 -59.02
CA ARG A 838 54.64 88.97 -57.96
C ARG A 838 54.07 88.60 -56.58
N GLN A 839 52.86 89.06 -56.26
CA GLN A 839 52.20 88.74 -54.99
C GLN A 839 51.94 87.24 -54.84
N LEU A 840 51.47 86.58 -55.91
CA LEU A 840 51.23 85.14 -55.91
C LEU A 840 52.54 84.36 -55.74
N VAL A 841 53.62 84.70 -56.46
CA VAL A 841 54.92 84.04 -56.29
C VAL A 841 55.49 84.26 -54.88
N THR A 842 55.39 85.46 -54.32
CA THR A 842 55.82 85.73 -52.93
C THR A 842 54.98 84.98 -51.91
N ALA A 843 53.67 84.87 -52.12
CA ALA A 843 52.77 84.13 -51.26
C ALA A 843 52.97 82.61 -51.34
N LEU A 844 53.56 82.09 -52.43
CA LEU A 844 53.78 80.66 -52.64
C LEU A 844 55.20 80.20 -52.32
N LYS A 845 56.18 81.09 -52.38
CA LYS A 845 57.51 80.88 -51.79
C LYS A 845 57.47 80.93 -50.26
#